data_AF-A0A8J5HFT8-F1
#
_entry.id   AF-A0A8J5HFT8-F1
#
_cell.length_a   1.000
_cell.length_b   1.000
_cell.length_c   1.000
_cell.angle_alpha   90.00
_cell.angle_beta   90.00
_cell.angle_gamma   90.00
#
_symmetry.space_group_name_H-M   'P 1'
#
loop_
_entity.id
_entity.type
_entity.pdbx_description
1 polymer ?
#
loop_
_entity_poly.entity_id
_entity_poly.type
_entity_poly.pdbx_seq_one_letter_code
_entity_poly.pdbx_strand_id
1 'polypeptide(L)'
;MMQRRVSSCRPSTFLLHLLLAGFISPAIEAGNSLIPGQPLYDNGTTLISSSGRFELGFFSPASSSRRYIGIWYRNISQTPVWVANRLSPIDGRSGHLSLSGEGTLVIASENLTIIWSSLTVTGFTNPEATLFDDGNFVVRAAGNDDPDSFSWQSFDSPTDTLLPGMKLGWNVTSGLNRKLTSWASADDPSPGDYTLGIDLQGDPQFLRFGTQQVWRGGPWNGLHFSGAPDMADPNLFNATFVVDLNQVVYSFNGLLDPSITISVLVVNQSAGALQRRVWVGGTGGWDVTWYVPKDPCDTMSACGANAVCDPSAQQMCKCLAGFRLNNSQTWNPGSRPYGCSRHVPLDCRNGTDGFFQIPRTKLPDTSLSVVEKRFGLDQCRVSCIRNCSCTAYASSNVNESKSGCIMWGWGDITDLKLYDNNAGGGQDLFVRLAAFDLIDETLIQPSTNQSSGSSHLALIIAVPALVIFLLGCIATTALLLKKSKKRIWTCLYIFDLDTVLAATSNFAAENKLGQGGFGPVYKGKLVDGQKIAVKRLSKTSTQGITEFKNEVVIIAKLQHQNLIWSLWEEGKSLEIVDKSIGSFSVVEVTRCMKIGLLCVHDRPQDRPTMPLVVTMLSSDGAIPEPKQPGFIVALDSSNSSIGKQYPLSINNVSNTTLEGSFSTRRTYADPNSENHFSWRSISALETLLWTLASASSKSHITTGPLRSPLLPCS
;
A
#
# COMPACT_ATOMS: atom_id res chain seq x y z
N MET A 1 62.34 -46.46 -10.49
CA MET A 1 63.43 -45.87 -9.67
C MET A 1 62.82 -45.17 -8.46
N MET A 2 63.47 -45.28 -7.28
CA MET A 2 63.40 -44.44 -6.06
C MET A 2 62.04 -43.77 -5.72
N GLN A 3 61.29 -44.20 -4.68
CA GLN A 3 61.53 -44.02 -3.23
C GLN A 3 61.86 -42.57 -2.76
N ARG A 4 60.99 -42.02 -1.90
CA ARG A 4 61.35 -41.49 -0.57
C ARG A 4 60.14 -41.49 0.38
N ARG A 5 60.39 -41.72 1.68
CA ARG A 5 59.43 -41.77 2.81
C ARG A 5 59.61 -40.56 3.75
N VAL A 6 58.78 -40.52 4.82
CA VAL A 6 58.89 -39.75 6.10
C VAL A 6 58.24 -38.34 6.02
N SER A 7 57.49 -37.82 7.01
CA SER A 7 57.20 -38.24 8.41
C SER A 7 55.70 -38.17 8.81
N SER A 8 55.37 -38.65 10.02
CA SER A 8 54.06 -38.52 10.70
C SER A 8 54.12 -37.53 11.89
N CYS A 9 52.98 -36.96 12.30
CA CYS A 9 52.71 -36.62 13.72
C CYS A 9 51.20 -36.72 14.05
N ARG A 10 50.88 -36.97 15.33
CA ARG A 10 49.56 -37.39 15.83
C ARG A 10 48.61 -36.21 16.12
N PRO A 11 47.27 -36.41 16.05
CA PRO A 11 46.31 -35.47 16.62
C PRO A 11 46.19 -35.67 18.14
N SER A 12 46.36 -34.60 18.92
CA SER A 12 46.24 -34.62 20.39
C SER A 12 45.74 -33.27 20.94
N THR A 13 44.54 -32.85 20.54
CA THR A 13 43.91 -31.61 21.03
C THR A 13 42.37 -31.65 21.06
N PHE A 14 41.71 -32.73 20.63
CA PHE A 14 40.25 -32.74 20.43
C PHE A 14 39.40 -33.15 21.65
N LEU A 15 40.01 -33.49 22.80
CA LEU A 15 39.27 -33.86 24.02
C LEU A 15 39.06 -32.73 25.03
N LEU A 16 39.70 -31.56 24.88
CA LEU A 16 39.64 -30.51 25.90
C LEU A 16 38.44 -29.54 25.74
N HIS A 17 37.77 -29.54 24.58
CA HIS A 17 36.56 -28.72 24.35
C HIS A 17 35.24 -29.43 24.69
N LEU A 18 35.27 -30.71 25.08
CA LEU A 18 34.09 -31.48 25.47
C LEU A 18 33.79 -31.45 26.99
N LEU A 19 34.62 -30.78 27.79
CA LEU A 19 34.47 -30.66 29.25
C LEU A 19 34.05 -29.25 29.74
N LEU A 20 33.72 -28.34 28.82
CA LEU A 20 33.24 -26.98 29.13
C LEU A 20 31.79 -26.71 28.71
N ALA A 21 31.09 -27.71 28.16
CA ALA A 21 29.65 -27.65 27.85
C ALA A 21 28.77 -28.19 29.01
N GLY A 22 29.29 -28.18 30.23
CA GLY A 22 28.78 -28.93 31.39
C GLY A 22 28.09 -28.11 32.49
N PHE A 23 27.49 -26.96 32.18
CA PHE A 23 26.65 -26.19 33.12
C PHE A 23 25.48 -25.50 32.41
N ILE A 24 24.59 -26.30 31.81
CA ILE A 24 23.17 -25.93 31.72
C ILE A 24 22.48 -26.83 32.73
N SER A 25 22.16 -26.28 33.90
CA SER A 25 21.30 -26.97 34.86
C SER A 25 19.96 -27.24 34.18
N PRO A 26 19.43 -28.48 34.16
CA PRO A 26 18.05 -28.69 33.76
C PRO A 26 17.17 -27.92 34.75
N ALA A 27 16.35 -27.00 34.24
CA ALA A 27 15.29 -26.39 35.04
C ALA A 27 14.43 -27.51 35.63
N ILE A 28 14.19 -27.47 36.93
CA ILE A 28 13.29 -28.42 37.57
C ILE A 28 11.88 -27.99 37.15
N GLU A 29 11.26 -28.77 36.26
CA GLU A 29 9.96 -28.47 35.67
C GLU A 29 8.88 -28.47 36.76
N ALA A 30 8.31 -27.30 37.04
CA ALA A 30 7.03 -27.21 37.73
C ALA A 30 5.89 -27.36 36.70
N GLY A 31 4.67 -27.57 37.18
CA GLY A 31 3.49 -27.62 36.32
C GLY A 31 3.14 -26.26 35.70
N ASN A 32 1.99 -26.19 35.05
CA ASN A 32 1.42 -24.94 34.55
C ASN A 32 0.78 -24.05 35.64
N SER A 33 0.71 -24.54 36.89
CA SER A 33 -0.01 -23.91 37.99
C SER A 33 0.81 -23.78 39.27
N LEU A 34 0.54 -22.70 39.99
CA LEU A 34 0.99 -22.38 41.35
C LEU A 34 -0.21 -22.51 42.31
N ILE A 35 -0.04 -23.24 43.41
CA ILE A 35 -1.08 -23.45 44.43
C ILE A 35 -0.63 -22.97 45.82
N PRO A 36 -1.55 -22.68 46.75
CA PRO A 36 -1.18 -22.21 48.09
C PRO A 36 -0.27 -23.19 48.83
N GLY A 37 0.80 -22.65 49.43
CA GLY A 37 1.82 -23.44 50.13
C GLY A 37 2.91 -24.05 49.23
N GLN A 38 2.83 -23.90 47.91
CA GLN A 38 3.87 -24.33 46.96
C GLN A 38 4.44 -23.13 46.17
N PRO A 39 5.29 -22.30 46.79
CA PRO A 39 5.89 -21.14 46.12
C PRO A 39 6.90 -21.54 45.04
N LEU A 40 6.96 -20.75 43.97
CA LEU A 40 8.00 -20.80 42.94
C LEU A 40 9.22 -20.02 43.45
N TYR A 41 10.36 -20.69 43.56
CA TYR A 41 11.60 -20.09 44.08
C TYR A 41 12.54 -19.64 42.97
N ASP A 42 13.34 -18.63 43.26
CA ASP A 42 14.42 -18.16 42.38
C ASP A 42 15.64 -19.10 42.40
N ASN A 43 15.45 -20.31 41.90
CA ASN A 43 16.45 -21.40 41.86
C ASN A 43 16.54 -22.08 40.48
N GLY A 44 15.91 -21.52 39.45
CA GLY A 44 15.79 -22.12 38.12
C GLY A 44 14.54 -23.00 37.93
N THR A 45 13.62 -23.06 38.90
CA THR A 45 12.25 -23.56 38.66
C THR A 45 11.44 -22.52 37.87
N THR A 46 10.61 -22.99 36.94
CA THR A 46 9.72 -22.16 36.11
C THR A 46 8.36 -22.84 35.94
N LEU A 47 7.30 -22.04 35.78
CA LEU A 47 5.99 -22.55 35.33
C LEU A 47 5.97 -22.58 33.80
N ILE A 48 5.43 -23.65 33.23
CA ILE A 48 5.40 -23.87 31.79
C ILE A 48 3.95 -24.04 31.34
N SER A 49 3.51 -23.33 30.30
CA SER A 49 2.14 -23.44 29.80
C SER A 49 1.87 -24.86 29.26
N SER A 50 0.60 -25.29 29.20
CA SER A 50 0.25 -26.69 28.89
C SER A 50 0.80 -27.24 27.57
N SER A 51 0.95 -26.40 26.54
CA SER A 51 1.58 -26.73 25.25
C SER A 51 3.10 -26.56 25.22
N GLY A 52 3.70 -26.04 26.28
CA GLY A 52 5.13 -25.70 26.35
C GLY A 52 5.51 -24.41 25.60
N ARG A 53 4.54 -23.60 25.15
CA ARG A 53 4.81 -22.35 24.40
C ARG A 53 5.38 -21.25 25.28
N PHE A 54 4.77 -21.01 26.44
CA PHE A 54 5.15 -19.93 27.36
C PHE A 54 5.79 -20.49 28.63
N GLU A 55 6.68 -19.69 29.20
CA GLU A 55 7.39 -19.97 30.43
C GLU A 55 7.36 -18.73 31.33
N LEU A 56 7.11 -18.92 32.63
CA LEU A 56 7.10 -17.88 33.66
C LEU A 56 8.15 -18.21 34.72
N GLY A 57 9.00 -17.25 35.04
CA GLY A 57 10.00 -17.42 36.09
C GLY A 57 10.81 -16.17 36.42
N PHE A 58 11.84 -16.36 37.24
CA PHE A 58 12.77 -15.30 37.65
C PHE A 58 13.89 -15.09 36.63
N PHE A 59 14.12 -13.83 36.24
CA PHE A 59 15.18 -13.43 35.33
C PHE A 59 15.93 -12.18 35.81
N SER A 60 17.08 -11.93 35.19
CA SER A 60 17.84 -10.68 35.31
C SER A 60 18.22 -10.17 33.92
N PRO A 61 18.14 -8.84 33.67
CA PRO A 61 18.74 -8.23 32.49
C PRO A 61 20.26 -8.42 32.46
N ALA A 62 20.87 -8.38 31.27
CA ALA A 62 22.25 -8.82 31.06
C ALA A 62 23.29 -7.99 31.84
N SER A 63 23.02 -6.71 32.09
CA SER A 63 23.90 -5.79 32.83
C SER A 63 23.46 -5.52 34.29
N SER A 64 22.46 -6.24 34.82
CA SER A 64 21.93 -6.00 36.17
C SER A 64 21.82 -7.29 37.01
N SER A 65 22.11 -7.20 38.30
CA SER A 65 21.87 -8.30 39.26
C SER A 65 20.45 -8.31 39.83
N ARG A 66 19.61 -7.33 39.49
CA ARG A 66 18.22 -7.24 39.95
C ARG A 66 17.39 -8.42 39.45
N ARG A 67 16.54 -8.97 40.31
CA ARG A 67 15.62 -10.07 39.94
C ARG A 67 14.22 -9.53 39.65
N TYR A 68 13.65 -10.04 38.57
CA TYR A 68 12.29 -9.76 38.12
C TYR A 68 11.58 -11.07 37.81
N ILE A 69 10.25 -11.08 37.92
CA ILE A 69 9.41 -12.15 37.38
C ILE A 69 8.88 -11.71 36.02
N GLY A 70 9.03 -12.57 35.02
CA GLY A 70 8.50 -12.33 33.69
C GLY A 70 7.93 -13.57 33.04
N ILE A 71 7.26 -13.36 31.91
CA ILE A 71 6.78 -14.39 30.99
C ILE A 71 7.53 -14.21 29.68
N TRP A 72 7.99 -15.31 29.08
CA TRP A 72 8.61 -15.33 27.75
C TRP A 72 8.16 -16.56 26.96
N TYR A 73 8.48 -16.58 25.66
CA TYR A 73 8.28 -17.75 24.81
C TYR A 73 9.44 -18.76 25.03
N ARG A 74 9.13 -20.00 25.41
CA ARG A 74 10.11 -21.02 25.81
C ARG A 74 11.10 -21.41 24.69
N ASN A 75 10.59 -21.50 23.46
CA ASN A 75 11.33 -22.06 22.31
C ASN A 75 12.14 -21.02 21.50
N ILE A 76 12.28 -19.78 22.00
CA ILE A 76 13.10 -18.72 21.40
C ILE A 76 13.98 -18.07 22.48
N SER A 77 14.62 -16.93 22.19
CA SER A 77 15.39 -16.21 23.21
C SER A 77 14.53 -15.86 24.43
N GLN A 78 15.13 -15.89 25.64
CA GLN A 78 14.51 -15.45 26.90
C GLN A 78 14.32 -13.91 26.89
N THR A 79 13.43 -13.45 26.03
CA THR A 79 13.00 -12.05 25.89
C THR A 79 11.64 -11.92 26.55
N PRO A 80 11.54 -11.29 27.73
CA PRO A 80 10.27 -11.16 28.43
C PRO A 80 9.26 -10.35 27.61
N VAL A 81 8.05 -10.88 27.50
CA VAL A 81 6.88 -10.20 26.90
C VAL A 81 5.93 -9.64 27.97
N TRP A 82 6.18 -9.98 29.23
CA TRP A 82 5.50 -9.43 30.41
C TRP A 82 6.44 -9.48 31.61
N VAL A 83 6.33 -8.52 32.54
CA VAL A 83 7.16 -8.38 33.74
C VAL A 83 6.32 -7.87 34.91
N ALA A 84 6.22 -8.64 36.00
CA ALA A 84 5.35 -8.34 37.14
C ALA A 84 5.85 -7.13 37.96
N ASN A 85 7.03 -7.27 38.56
CA ASN A 85 7.57 -6.33 39.54
C ASN A 85 8.45 -5.25 38.88
N ARG A 86 8.11 -4.78 37.67
CA ARG A 86 8.94 -3.85 36.90
C ARG A 86 9.18 -2.49 37.57
N LEU A 87 8.27 -2.06 38.46
CA LEU A 87 8.41 -0.84 39.27
C LEU A 87 9.28 -1.04 40.53
N SER A 88 9.50 -2.28 40.95
CA SER A 88 10.13 -2.62 42.22
C SER A 88 10.93 -3.92 42.05
N PRO A 89 12.18 -3.83 41.55
CA PRO A 89 13.08 -4.98 41.45
C PRO A 89 13.34 -5.60 42.82
N ILE A 90 13.69 -6.88 42.81
CA ILE A 90 14.37 -7.48 43.97
C ILE A 90 15.85 -7.12 43.86
N ASP A 91 16.36 -6.30 44.78
CA ASP A 91 17.79 -5.93 44.84
C ASP A 91 18.68 -7.03 45.45
N GLY A 92 18.08 -8.09 46.01
CA GLY A 92 18.75 -9.30 46.51
C GLY A 92 19.06 -10.33 45.42
N ARG A 93 19.74 -11.43 45.79
CA ARG A 93 20.09 -12.51 44.85
C ARG A 93 18.97 -13.52 44.58
N SER A 94 17.96 -13.58 45.45
CA SER A 94 16.85 -14.52 45.35
C SER A 94 15.54 -13.94 45.89
N GLY A 95 14.44 -14.57 45.48
CA GLY A 95 13.10 -14.30 45.95
C GLY A 95 12.18 -15.49 45.69
N HIS A 96 10.89 -15.30 45.92
CA HIS A 96 9.86 -16.30 45.61
C HIS A 96 8.54 -15.64 45.21
N LEU A 97 7.79 -16.35 44.36
CA LEU A 97 6.40 -16.07 44.01
C LEU A 97 5.51 -17.06 44.72
N SER A 98 4.49 -16.58 45.42
CA SER A 98 3.55 -17.40 46.15
C SER A 98 2.11 -16.98 45.88
N LEU A 99 1.18 -17.91 46.10
CA LEU A 99 -0.26 -17.68 46.10
C LEU A 99 -0.77 -17.86 47.53
N SER A 100 -1.51 -16.88 48.06
CA SER A 100 -2.17 -17.00 49.37
C SER A 100 -3.41 -17.89 49.26
N GLY A 101 -3.90 -18.40 50.41
CA GLY A 101 -5.18 -19.13 50.47
C GLY A 101 -6.41 -18.28 50.09
N GLU A 102 -6.24 -16.96 49.99
CA GLU A 102 -7.26 -15.97 49.59
C GLU A 102 -7.13 -15.55 48.11
N GLY A 103 -6.21 -16.13 47.35
CA GLY A 103 -5.99 -15.82 45.93
C GLY A 103 -5.07 -14.62 45.67
N THR A 104 -4.37 -14.11 46.67
CA THR A 104 -3.38 -13.02 46.48
C THR A 104 -2.06 -13.59 45.98
N LEU A 105 -1.60 -13.14 44.82
CA LEU A 105 -0.22 -13.38 44.37
C LEU A 105 0.72 -12.45 45.14
N VAL A 106 1.85 -12.98 45.63
CA VAL A 106 2.85 -12.22 46.38
C VAL A 106 4.25 -12.56 45.88
N ILE A 107 5.01 -11.52 45.52
CA ILE A 107 6.45 -11.58 45.24
C ILE A 107 7.18 -11.03 46.46
N ALA A 108 8.05 -11.84 47.05
CA ALA A 108 8.85 -11.43 48.19
C ALA A 108 10.33 -11.82 48.01
N SER A 109 11.21 -11.01 48.59
CA SER A 109 12.65 -11.28 48.65
C SER A 109 12.98 -12.36 49.70
N GLU A 110 14.23 -12.84 49.69
CA GLU A 110 14.77 -13.85 50.61
C GLU A 110 14.54 -13.52 52.12
N ASN A 111 14.56 -12.24 52.48
CA ASN A 111 14.29 -11.74 53.83
C ASN A 111 12.79 -11.47 54.13
N LEU A 112 11.88 -12.06 53.34
CA LEU A 112 10.42 -11.94 53.47
C LEU A 112 9.84 -10.52 53.31
N THR A 113 10.61 -9.58 52.75
CA THR A 113 10.04 -8.26 52.37
C THR A 113 9.15 -8.44 51.15
N ILE A 114 7.88 -8.02 51.24
CA ILE A 114 6.96 -8.03 50.10
C ILE A 114 7.38 -6.92 49.13
N ILE A 115 7.62 -7.30 47.88
CA ILE A 115 8.08 -6.44 46.80
C ILE A 115 6.92 -6.07 45.86
N TRP A 116 5.99 -6.99 45.66
CA TRP A 116 4.77 -6.77 44.87
C TRP A 116 3.68 -7.75 45.33
N SER A 117 2.41 -7.34 45.25
CA SER A 117 1.27 -8.24 45.39
C SER A 117 0.13 -7.86 44.46
N SER A 118 -0.70 -8.84 44.09
CA SER A 118 -1.99 -8.56 43.44
C SER A 118 -2.99 -7.92 44.42
N LEU A 119 -4.10 -7.41 43.90
CA LEU A 119 -5.25 -7.06 44.72
C LEU A 119 -5.92 -8.35 45.25
N THR A 120 -6.35 -8.33 46.51
CA THR A 120 -7.07 -9.44 47.15
C THR A 120 -8.56 -9.36 46.83
N VAL A 121 -9.18 -10.48 46.43
CA VAL A 121 -10.63 -10.60 46.25
C VAL A 121 -11.22 -11.39 47.40
N THR A 122 -12.00 -10.74 48.25
CA THR A 122 -12.58 -11.36 49.46
C THR A 122 -13.59 -12.46 49.11
N GLY A 123 -13.49 -13.61 49.80
CA GLY A 123 -14.44 -14.73 49.65
C GLY A 123 -14.09 -15.72 48.53
N PHE A 124 -12.92 -15.58 47.91
CA PHE A 124 -12.43 -16.48 46.87
C PHE A 124 -11.87 -17.77 47.49
N THR A 125 -12.42 -18.93 47.12
CA THR A 125 -12.08 -20.24 47.72
C THR A 125 -11.36 -21.16 46.75
N ASN A 126 -10.37 -21.91 47.23
CA ASN A 126 -9.55 -22.84 46.45
C ASN A 126 -8.86 -22.17 45.23
N PRO A 127 -8.03 -21.13 45.46
CA PRO A 127 -7.35 -20.42 44.40
C PRO A 127 -6.24 -21.25 43.74
N GLU A 128 -6.12 -21.12 42.43
CA GLU A 128 -5.05 -21.67 41.60
C GLU A 128 -4.56 -20.56 40.65
N ALA A 129 -3.25 -20.39 40.51
CA ALA A 129 -2.68 -19.43 39.57
C ALA A 129 -2.01 -20.16 38.39
N THR A 130 -2.58 -20.05 37.20
CA THR A 130 -2.23 -20.88 36.03
C THR A 130 -1.70 -20.03 34.87
N LEU A 131 -0.68 -20.53 34.17
CA LEU A 131 -0.16 -19.97 32.93
C LEU A 131 -0.81 -20.67 31.72
N PHE A 132 -1.61 -19.91 30.96
CA PHE A 132 -2.31 -20.39 29.76
C PHE A 132 -1.43 -20.32 28.49
N ASP A 133 -1.86 -21.02 27.43
CA ASP A 133 -1.12 -21.18 26.16
C ASP A 133 -1.17 -19.96 25.21
N ASP A 134 -1.91 -18.92 25.59
CA ASP A 134 -1.87 -17.57 25.03
C ASP A 134 -0.86 -16.65 25.75
N GLY A 135 -0.32 -17.09 26.90
CA GLY A 135 0.60 -16.34 27.75
C GLY A 135 -0.10 -15.56 28.87
N ASN A 136 -1.41 -15.72 29.05
CA ASN A 136 -2.13 -15.12 30.18
C ASN A 136 -1.81 -15.89 31.47
N PHE A 137 -1.39 -15.19 32.51
CA PHE A 137 -1.19 -15.75 33.85
C PHE A 137 -2.35 -15.28 34.72
N VAL A 138 -3.12 -16.22 35.26
CA VAL A 138 -4.48 -15.97 35.78
C VAL A 138 -4.64 -16.59 37.15
N VAL A 139 -5.28 -15.88 38.09
CA VAL A 139 -5.77 -16.47 39.35
C VAL A 139 -7.26 -16.79 39.23
N ARG A 140 -7.56 -18.09 39.25
CA ARG A 140 -8.91 -18.67 39.07
C ARG A 140 -9.23 -19.64 40.23
N ALA A 141 -10.50 -20.01 40.37
CA ALA A 141 -10.86 -21.12 41.25
C ALA A 141 -10.47 -22.43 40.54
N ALA A 142 -9.86 -23.38 41.25
CA ALA A 142 -9.30 -24.56 40.60
C ALA A 142 -10.36 -25.34 39.78
N GLY A 143 -10.08 -25.52 38.49
CA GLY A 143 -10.99 -26.19 37.55
C GLY A 143 -12.11 -25.31 36.96
N ASN A 144 -12.14 -23.99 37.24
CA ASN A 144 -13.02 -23.05 36.57
C ASN A 144 -12.23 -22.17 35.58
N ASP A 145 -12.45 -22.40 34.29
CA ASP A 145 -11.76 -21.70 33.19
C ASP A 145 -12.64 -20.61 32.54
N ASP A 146 -13.77 -20.26 33.16
CA ASP A 146 -14.61 -19.14 32.72
C ASP A 146 -13.88 -17.79 32.90
N PRO A 147 -13.58 -17.03 31.82
CA PRO A 147 -12.86 -15.77 31.91
C PRO A 147 -13.55 -14.69 32.75
N ASP A 148 -14.88 -14.72 32.85
CA ASP A 148 -15.64 -13.77 33.68
C ASP A 148 -15.54 -14.09 35.18
N SER A 149 -14.97 -15.25 35.54
CA SER A 149 -14.74 -15.70 36.93
C SER A 149 -13.33 -15.43 37.46
N PHE A 150 -12.42 -14.92 36.61
CA PHE A 150 -11.02 -14.71 36.96
C PHE A 150 -10.88 -13.56 37.99
N SER A 151 -10.19 -13.85 39.10
CA SER A 151 -9.97 -12.86 40.18
C SER A 151 -8.84 -11.87 39.85
N TRP A 152 -7.87 -12.31 39.04
CA TRP A 152 -6.76 -11.50 38.54
C TRP A 152 -6.19 -12.12 37.25
N GLN A 153 -5.69 -11.31 36.33
CA GLN A 153 -5.00 -11.78 35.12
C GLN A 153 -3.90 -10.82 34.65
N SER A 154 -2.78 -11.36 34.13
CA SER A 154 -1.66 -10.57 33.62
C SER A 154 -2.05 -9.72 32.41
N PHE A 155 -3.01 -10.17 31.61
CA PHE A 155 -3.51 -9.44 30.43
C PHE A 155 -4.21 -8.11 30.76
N ASP A 156 -4.60 -7.88 32.02
CA ASP A 156 -5.13 -6.60 32.48
C ASP A 156 -4.03 -5.61 32.93
N SER A 157 -2.79 -6.07 33.02
CA SER A 157 -1.60 -5.26 33.35
C SER A 157 -0.45 -5.53 32.37
N PRO A 158 -0.61 -5.22 31.07
CA PRO A 158 0.47 -5.34 30.07
C PRO A 158 1.70 -4.49 30.41
N THR A 159 2.86 -4.88 29.88
CA THR A 159 4.10 -4.09 29.99
C THR A 159 4.30 -3.18 28.77
N ASP A 160 5.24 -3.51 27.90
CA ASP A 160 5.58 -2.85 26.64
C ASP A 160 5.04 -3.60 25.42
N THR A 161 4.55 -4.82 25.63
CA THR A 161 4.19 -5.79 24.59
C THR A 161 2.70 -6.16 24.61
N LEU A 162 2.10 -6.31 23.43
CA LEU A 162 0.77 -6.88 23.21
C LEU A 162 0.91 -8.21 22.44
N LEU A 163 0.50 -9.30 23.10
CA LEU A 163 0.41 -10.64 22.54
C LEU A 163 -0.90 -10.81 21.73
N PRO A 164 -1.02 -11.86 20.90
CA PRO A 164 -2.29 -12.25 20.31
C PRO A 164 -3.36 -12.48 21.39
N GLY A 165 -4.62 -12.13 21.10
CA GLY A 165 -5.75 -12.27 22.03
C GLY A 165 -5.82 -11.20 23.14
N MET A 166 -4.71 -10.55 23.50
CA MET A 166 -4.72 -9.45 24.48
C MET A 166 -5.59 -8.27 24.00
N LYS A 167 -6.20 -7.56 24.95
CA LYS A 167 -6.94 -6.32 24.71
C LYS A 167 -6.08 -5.11 25.07
N LEU A 168 -5.94 -4.16 24.16
CA LEU A 168 -5.39 -2.83 24.41
C LEU A 168 -6.54 -1.82 24.47
N GLY A 169 -6.57 -0.93 25.47
CA GLY A 169 -7.64 0.06 25.64
C GLY A 169 -8.55 -0.17 26.84
N TRP A 170 -9.76 0.37 26.74
CA TRP A 170 -10.66 0.61 27.86
C TRP A 170 -11.74 -0.47 28.01
N ASN A 171 -11.92 -0.98 29.23
CA ASN A 171 -13.26 -1.38 29.69
C ASN A 171 -13.88 -0.13 30.32
N VAL A 172 -14.93 0.41 29.68
CA VAL A 172 -15.61 1.64 30.08
C VAL A 172 -16.40 1.43 31.37
N THR A 173 -16.97 0.23 31.55
CA THR A 173 -17.81 -0.13 32.71
C THR A 173 -17.00 -0.24 33.99
N SER A 174 -15.79 -0.82 33.94
CA SER A 174 -14.90 -0.95 35.10
C SER A 174 -13.86 0.17 35.23
N GLY A 175 -13.74 1.05 34.22
CA GLY A 175 -12.71 2.09 34.15
C GLY A 175 -11.29 1.58 33.85
N LEU A 176 -11.10 0.26 33.67
CA LEU A 176 -9.79 -0.34 33.42
C LEU A 176 -9.23 0.08 32.05
N ASN A 177 -8.06 0.69 32.04
CA ASN A 177 -7.35 1.14 30.84
C ASN A 177 -6.02 0.41 30.66
N ARG A 178 -5.99 -0.51 29.70
CA ARG A 178 -4.79 -1.27 29.32
C ARG A 178 -3.97 -0.45 28.33
N LYS A 179 -2.71 -0.16 28.68
CA LYS A 179 -1.75 0.63 27.87
C LYS A 179 -0.42 -0.11 27.75
N LEU A 180 0.33 0.13 26.69
CA LEU A 180 1.71 -0.36 26.59
C LEU A 180 2.67 0.75 27.00
N THR A 181 3.55 0.51 27.96
CA THR A 181 4.61 1.44 28.37
C THR A 181 5.97 0.77 28.15
N SER A 182 6.84 1.42 27.37
CA SER A 182 8.16 0.90 27.01
C SER A 182 9.00 0.55 28.23
N TRP A 183 10.05 -0.23 28.03
CA TRP A 183 11.13 -0.32 29.01
C TRP A 183 11.89 1.01 29.08
N ALA A 184 12.58 1.27 30.20
CA ALA A 184 13.42 2.45 30.37
C ALA A 184 14.72 2.32 29.56
N SER A 185 15.27 1.12 29.44
CA SER A 185 16.39 0.82 28.54
C SER A 185 16.36 -0.63 28.06
N ALA A 186 17.36 -1.06 27.28
CA ALA A 186 17.46 -2.47 26.86
C ALA A 186 17.70 -3.45 28.02
N ASP A 187 18.31 -2.97 29.11
CA ASP A 187 18.62 -3.76 30.31
C ASP A 187 17.83 -3.30 31.55
N ASP A 188 16.86 -2.39 31.40
CA ASP A 188 16.04 -1.92 32.51
C ASP A 188 14.55 -2.01 32.16
N PRO A 189 13.84 -3.04 32.67
CA PRO A 189 12.43 -3.26 32.38
C PRO A 189 11.50 -2.28 33.11
N SER A 190 12.00 -1.38 33.95
CA SER A 190 11.16 -0.35 34.56
C SER A 190 10.43 0.52 33.52
N PRO A 191 9.33 1.20 33.88
CA PRO A 191 8.57 2.01 32.94
C PRO A 191 9.42 3.15 32.36
N GLY A 192 9.62 3.14 31.04
CA GLY A 192 10.28 4.21 30.31
C GLY A 192 9.32 5.33 29.89
N ASP A 193 9.86 6.31 29.17
CA ASP A 193 9.14 7.54 28.81
C ASP A 193 7.93 7.32 27.89
N TYR A 194 7.90 6.24 27.11
CA TYR A 194 6.93 6.08 26.02
C TYR A 194 5.75 5.20 26.39
N THR A 195 4.54 5.75 26.30
CA THR A 195 3.28 5.00 26.52
C THR A 195 2.35 5.10 25.32
N LEU A 196 1.86 3.97 24.83
CA LEU A 196 0.79 3.86 23.83
C LEU A 196 -0.54 3.53 24.53
N GLY A 197 -1.59 4.28 24.20
CA GLY A 197 -2.96 4.00 24.63
C GLY A 197 -4.00 4.46 23.62
N ILE A 198 -5.27 4.24 23.94
CA ILE A 198 -6.41 4.74 23.17
C ILE A 198 -6.96 6.00 23.86
N ASP A 199 -7.12 7.07 23.09
CA ASP A 199 -7.90 8.24 23.47
C ASP A 199 -9.37 8.06 23.07
N LEU A 200 -10.27 8.68 23.83
CA LEU A 200 -11.71 8.55 23.68
C LEU A 200 -12.40 9.85 23.23
N GLN A 201 -11.65 10.92 22.97
CA GLN A 201 -12.20 12.20 22.53
C GLN A 201 -12.59 12.14 21.05
N GLY A 202 -13.85 12.46 20.74
CA GLY A 202 -14.41 12.36 19.39
C GLY A 202 -14.44 10.91 18.90
N ASP A 203 -13.78 10.61 17.78
CA ASP A 203 -13.60 9.23 17.31
C ASP A 203 -12.34 8.60 17.95
N PRO A 204 -12.44 7.45 18.65
CA PRO A 204 -11.31 6.86 19.35
C PRO A 204 -10.10 6.55 18.48
N GLN A 205 -8.93 6.93 18.97
CA GLN A 205 -7.67 6.90 18.22
C GLN A 205 -6.49 6.46 19.09
N PHE A 206 -5.49 5.81 18.48
CA PHE A 206 -4.21 5.55 19.13
C PHE A 206 -3.45 6.86 19.37
N LEU A 207 -2.99 7.07 20.61
CA LEU A 207 -2.04 8.10 20.98
C LEU A 207 -0.82 7.48 21.65
N ARG A 208 0.36 7.94 21.21
CA ARG A 208 1.64 7.66 21.87
C ARG A 208 2.14 8.93 22.55
N PHE A 209 2.40 8.80 23.83
CA PHE A 209 2.89 9.85 24.72
C PHE A 209 4.37 9.59 25.04
N GLY A 210 5.16 10.66 25.07
CA GLY A 210 6.40 10.77 25.84
C GLY A 210 6.16 11.78 26.97
N THR A 211 7.08 12.74 27.14
CA THR A 211 6.84 13.97 27.92
C THR A 211 5.67 14.83 27.39
N GLN A 212 5.31 14.64 26.12
CA GLN A 212 4.15 15.22 25.44
C GLN A 212 3.59 14.20 24.43
N GLN A 213 2.46 14.48 23.78
CA GLN A 213 2.00 13.63 22.66
C GLN A 213 3.03 13.68 21.52
N VAL A 214 3.51 12.51 21.07
CA VAL A 214 4.59 12.39 20.07
C VAL A 214 4.14 11.75 18.75
N TRP A 215 3.06 10.97 18.77
CA TRP A 215 2.48 10.36 17.58
C TRP A 215 1.01 10.02 17.82
N ARG A 216 0.22 10.11 16.74
CA ARG A 216 -1.20 9.77 16.69
C ARG A 216 -1.44 8.80 15.55
N GLY A 217 -2.04 7.65 15.85
CA GLY A 217 -2.47 6.66 14.84
C GLY A 217 -3.77 7.06 14.14
N GLY A 218 -4.52 8.00 14.72
CA GLY A 218 -5.78 8.48 14.18
C GLY A 218 -6.89 7.42 14.27
N PRO A 219 -8.03 7.67 13.60
CA PRO A 219 -9.20 6.80 13.70
C PRO A 219 -8.98 5.45 13.00
N TRP A 220 -9.73 4.45 13.47
CA TRP A 220 -9.82 3.13 12.84
C TRP A 220 -10.76 3.16 11.63
N ASN A 221 -10.24 2.84 10.45
CA ASN A 221 -10.99 2.95 9.19
C ASN A 221 -11.73 1.67 8.76
N GLY A 222 -11.85 0.67 9.64
CA GLY A 222 -12.41 -0.65 9.30
C GLY A 222 -11.38 -1.74 8.98
N LEU A 223 -10.13 -1.36 8.62
CA LEU A 223 -9.01 -2.26 8.33
C LEU A 223 -7.78 -2.00 9.21
N HIS A 224 -7.50 -0.72 9.48
CA HIS A 224 -6.33 -0.25 10.22
C HIS A 224 -6.58 1.13 10.84
N PHE A 225 -5.69 1.57 11.72
CA PHE A 225 -5.62 2.99 12.11
C PHE A 225 -5.06 3.82 10.96
N SER A 226 -5.65 4.99 10.70
CA SER A 226 -5.35 5.80 9.50
C SER A 226 -3.88 6.24 9.36
N GLY A 227 -3.16 6.34 10.49
CA GLY A 227 -1.75 6.70 10.60
C GLY A 227 -0.76 5.52 10.63
N ALA A 228 -1.25 4.28 10.56
CA ALA A 228 -0.44 3.06 10.55
C ALA A 228 -0.97 2.04 9.53
N PRO A 229 -1.05 2.37 8.22
CA PRO A 229 -1.69 1.51 7.22
C PRO A 229 -1.03 0.12 7.10
N ASP A 230 0.29 0.03 7.28
CA ASP A 230 1.03 -1.23 7.23
C ASP A 230 0.67 -2.23 8.35
N MET A 231 -0.16 -1.84 9.31
CA MET A 231 -0.67 -2.78 10.33
C MET A 231 -1.66 -3.80 9.78
N ALA A 232 -2.28 -3.51 8.63
CA ALA A 232 -3.20 -4.42 7.95
C ALA A 232 -2.42 -5.46 7.12
N ASP A 233 -2.19 -6.63 7.70
CA ASP A 233 -1.76 -7.82 6.95
C ASP A 233 -2.80 -8.95 7.11
N PRO A 234 -3.79 -9.03 6.19
CA PRO A 234 -4.87 -10.01 6.28
C PRO A 234 -4.42 -11.46 6.00
N ASN A 235 -3.16 -11.68 5.59
CA ASN A 235 -2.62 -13.04 5.41
C ASN A 235 -2.00 -13.58 6.71
N LEU A 236 -1.55 -12.69 7.60
CA LEU A 236 -0.87 -13.07 8.84
C LEU A 236 -1.74 -12.88 10.09
N PHE A 237 -2.55 -11.82 10.14
CA PHE A 237 -3.28 -11.43 11.35
C PHE A 237 -4.71 -10.95 11.06
N ASN A 238 -5.64 -11.31 11.95
CA ASN A 238 -6.94 -10.66 12.02
C ASN A 238 -6.90 -9.62 13.16
N ALA A 239 -6.99 -8.34 12.81
CA ALA A 239 -7.01 -7.23 13.75
C ALA A 239 -8.43 -6.67 13.90
N THR A 240 -8.83 -6.40 15.13
CA THR A 240 -10.17 -5.91 15.48
C THR A 240 -10.07 -4.67 16.35
N PHE A 241 -10.98 -3.72 16.12
CA PHE A 241 -11.18 -2.57 16.97
C PHE A 241 -12.66 -2.46 17.32
N VAL A 242 -12.98 -2.73 18.59
CA VAL A 242 -14.35 -2.74 19.12
C VAL A 242 -14.59 -1.41 19.81
N VAL A 243 -15.68 -0.73 19.43
CA VAL A 243 -16.11 0.55 20.00
C VAL A 243 -17.59 0.47 20.30
N ASP A 244 -17.92 0.11 21.53
CA ASP A 244 -19.27 -0.02 22.08
C ASP A 244 -19.40 0.69 23.44
N LEU A 245 -20.54 0.55 24.12
CA LEU A 245 -20.82 1.23 25.40
C LEU A 245 -20.03 0.64 26.59
N ASN A 246 -19.55 -0.60 26.47
CA ASN A 246 -18.89 -1.35 27.53
C ASN A 246 -17.36 -1.34 27.37
N GLN A 247 -16.86 -1.33 26.14
CA GLN A 247 -15.43 -1.39 25.83
C GLN A 247 -15.03 -0.60 24.57
N VAL A 248 -13.82 -0.04 24.61
CA VAL A 248 -13.13 0.54 23.46
C VAL A 248 -11.75 -0.08 23.38
N VAL A 249 -11.62 -1.16 22.62
CA VAL A 249 -10.46 -2.05 22.63
C VAL A 249 -9.95 -2.44 21.25
N TYR A 250 -8.63 -2.43 21.10
CA TYR A 250 -7.92 -3.07 20.00
C TYR A 250 -7.42 -4.45 20.43
N SER A 251 -7.55 -5.44 19.54
CA SER A 251 -6.95 -6.77 19.71
C SER A 251 -6.59 -7.36 18.35
N PHE A 252 -5.63 -8.28 18.31
CA PHE A 252 -5.29 -9.03 17.09
C PHE A 252 -5.08 -10.51 17.40
N ASN A 253 -5.32 -11.36 16.42
CA ASN A 253 -5.04 -12.80 16.48
C ASN A 253 -4.20 -13.24 15.29
N GLY A 254 -3.34 -14.24 15.49
CA GLY A 254 -2.60 -14.88 14.40
C GLY A 254 -3.50 -15.78 13.54
N LEU A 255 -3.24 -15.79 12.23
CA LEU A 255 -3.91 -16.67 11.27
C LEU A 255 -3.05 -17.88 10.87
N LEU A 256 -1.73 -17.79 11.05
CA LEU A 256 -0.79 -18.88 10.86
C LEU A 256 -0.64 -19.74 12.12
N ASP A 257 -0.11 -20.95 11.96
CA ASP A 257 0.19 -21.86 13.06
C ASP A 257 1.13 -21.18 14.09
N PRO A 258 0.70 -20.97 15.34
CA PRO A 258 1.48 -20.28 16.35
C PRO A 258 2.63 -21.11 16.94
N SER A 259 2.86 -22.34 16.44
CA SER A 259 4.12 -23.09 16.64
C SER A 259 5.20 -22.71 15.62
N ILE A 260 4.81 -22.20 14.45
CA ILE A 260 5.70 -21.82 13.34
C ILE A 260 5.95 -20.31 13.31
N THR A 261 4.92 -19.51 13.58
CA THR A 261 4.97 -18.04 13.51
C THR A 261 4.45 -17.40 14.79
N ILE A 262 5.31 -16.61 15.44
CA ILE A 262 4.96 -15.80 16.60
C ILE A 262 4.90 -14.34 16.16
N SER A 263 3.93 -13.56 16.65
CA SER A 263 3.93 -12.11 16.43
C SER A 263 3.39 -11.33 17.61
N VAL A 264 4.03 -10.19 17.86
CA VAL A 264 3.75 -9.28 18.96
C VAL A 264 3.81 -7.83 18.48
N LEU A 265 3.06 -6.94 19.13
CA LEU A 265 3.29 -5.50 19.03
C LEU A 265 4.10 -5.03 20.24
N VAL A 266 5.14 -4.24 20.03
CA VAL A 266 6.05 -3.77 21.11
C VAL A 266 6.26 -2.26 20.98
N VAL A 267 6.19 -1.53 22.09
CA VAL A 267 6.63 -0.12 22.17
C VAL A 267 8.11 -0.10 22.58
N ASN A 268 9.01 0.18 21.64
CA ASN A 268 10.44 0.12 21.93
C ASN A 268 10.91 1.28 22.83
N GLN A 269 11.98 1.03 23.56
CA GLN A 269 12.62 1.96 24.50
C GLN A 269 13.39 3.10 23.80
N SER A 270 14.04 2.82 22.66
CA SER A 270 15.05 3.72 22.09
C SER A 270 14.46 4.98 21.43
N ALA A 271 13.26 4.87 20.86
CA ALA A 271 12.57 5.97 20.17
C ALA A 271 11.05 5.93 20.40
N GLY A 272 10.58 5.11 21.35
CA GLY A 272 9.17 4.85 21.58
C GLY A 272 8.46 4.10 20.46
N ALA A 273 9.18 3.59 19.44
CA ALA A 273 8.54 3.18 18.19
C ALA A 273 7.63 1.97 18.44
N LEU A 274 6.38 2.06 17.98
CA LEU A 274 5.48 0.91 17.96
C LEU A 274 5.91 0.02 16.80
N GLN A 275 6.29 -1.22 17.09
CA GLN A 275 6.82 -2.19 16.12
C GLN A 275 5.96 -3.45 16.13
N ARG A 276 5.65 -4.01 14.95
CA ARG A 276 5.23 -5.42 14.85
C ARG A 276 6.46 -6.28 14.62
N ARG A 277 6.77 -7.10 15.63
CA ARG A 277 7.81 -8.13 15.53
C ARG A 277 7.16 -9.46 15.14
N VAL A 278 7.81 -10.18 14.25
CA VAL A 278 7.42 -11.53 13.82
C VAL A 278 8.65 -12.42 13.98
N TRP A 279 8.46 -13.60 14.56
CA TRP A 279 9.46 -14.66 14.57
C TRP A 279 8.94 -15.82 13.74
N VAL A 280 9.76 -16.31 12.81
CA VAL A 280 9.45 -17.47 11.96
C VAL A 280 10.44 -18.59 12.29
N GLY A 281 9.94 -19.80 12.50
CA GLY A 281 10.77 -20.97 12.78
C GLY A 281 11.89 -21.14 11.75
N GLY A 282 13.14 -21.11 12.23
CA GLY A 282 14.35 -21.30 11.40
C GLY A 282 15.08 -20.02 10.96
N THR A 283 14.55 -18.81 11.15
CA THR A 283 15.29 -17.57 10.81
C THR A 283 16.32 -17.17 11.86
N GLY A 284 16.12 -17.55 13.12
CA GLY A 284 17.03 -17.28 14.23
C GLY A 284 16.97 -15.86 14.80
N GLY A 285 15.97 -15.06 14.40
CA GLY A 285 15.81 -13.67 14.86
C GLY A 285 14.38 -13.15 14.75
N TRP A 286 14.10 -12.06 15.46
CA TRP A 286 12.86 -11.29 15.33
C TRP A 286 12.94 -10.31 14.16
N ASP A 287 12.05 -10.47 13.18
CA ASP A 287 11.90 -9.54 12.06
C ASP A 287 10.92 -8.42 12.41
N VAL A 288 11.30 -7.17 12.14
CA VAL A 288 10.41 -6.01 12.25
C VAL A 288 9.67 -5.83 10.93
N THR A 289 8.42 -6.30 10.87
CA THR A 289 7.59 -6.24 9.65
C THR A 289 7.09 -4.84 9.35
N TRP A 290 6.69 -4.09 10.39
CA TRP A 290 6.43 -2.66 10.30
C TRP A 290 6.71 -1.96 11.63
N TYR A 291 6.88 -0.64 11.55
CA TYR A 291 7.00 0.23 12.72
C TYR A 291 6.42 1.61 12.42
N VAL A 292 6.09 2.37 13.47
CA VAL A 292 5.74 3.80 13.41
C VAL A 292 6.34 4.55 14.61
N PRO A 293 6.72 5.84 14.47
CA PRO A 293 6.72 6.65 13.24
C PRO A 293 7.78 6.18 12.23
N LYS A 294 7.55 6.44 10.93
CA LYS A 294 8.46 6.10 9.82
C LYS A 294 9.17 7.30 9.22
N ASP A 295 8.49 8.43 9.14
CA ASP A 295 8.99 9.65 8.50
C ASP A 295 8.59 10.92 9.30
N PRO A 296 9.17 12.10 8.99
CA PRO A 296 8.91 13.31 9.76
C PRO A 296 7.43 13.72 9.80
N CYS A 297 6.61 13.34 8.81
CA CYS A 297 5.17 13.63 8.78
C CYS A 297 4.34 12.76 9.74
N ASP A 298 4.92 11.73 10.34
CA ASP A 298 4.27 11.00 11.44
C ASP A 298 4.38 11.75 12.79
N THR A 299 5.28 12.74 12.89
CA THR A 299 5.39 13.62 14.07
C THR A 299 4.10 14.40 14.24
N MET A 300 3.54 14.40 15.45
CA MET A 300 2.23 15.02 15.69
C MET A 300 2.19 16.50 15.27
N SER A 301 1.25 16.82 14.38
CA SER A 301 1.05 18.16 13.80
C SER A 301 2.28 18.78 13.15
N ALA A 302 3.09 17.97 12.44
CA ALA A 302 4.33 18.39 11.76
C ALA A 302 4.20 19.69 10.91
N CYS A 303 3.03 19.95 10.31
CA CYS A 303 2.76 21.14 9.49
C CYS A 303 1.78 22.15 10.11
N GLY A 304 1.32 21.95 11.35
CA GLY A 304 0.39 22.85 12.02
C GLY A 304 -1.03 22.85 11.43
N ALA A 305 -1.79 23.90 11.75
CA ALA A 305 -3.21 24.04 11.40
C ALA A 305 -3.45 24.26 9.90
N ASN A 306 -4.48 23.61 9.37
CA ASN A 306 -4.98 23.70 7.98
C ASN A 306 -3.89 23.55 6.90
N ALA A 307 -2.89 22.72 7.20
CA ALA A 307 -1.82 22.34 6.32
C ALA A 307 -1.72 20.82 6.24
N VAL A 308 -1.13 20.31 5.16
CA VAL A 308 -0.90 18.89 4.92
C VAL A 308 0.59 18.61 4.80
N CYS A 309 1.02 17.50 5.40
CA CYS A 309 2.38 17.00 5.34
C CYS A 309 2.52 15.95 4.22
N ASP A 310 3.41 16.18 3.27
CA ASP A 310 3.79 15.24 2.22
C ASP A 310 5.27 14.88 2.37
N PRO A 311 5.61 13.65 2.81
CA PRO A 311 7.00 13.24 3.00
C PRO A 311 7.77 13.07 1.68
N SER A 312 7.08 13.06 0.53
CA SER A 312 7.69 12.94 -0.81
C SER A 312 7.88 14.29 -1.50
N ALA A 313 7.30 15.38 -0.96
CA ALA A 313 7.40 16.72 -1.56
C ALA A 313 8.74 17.40 -1.21
N GLN A 314 9.26 18.18 -2.16
CA GLN A 314 10.44 19.04 -1.92
C GLN A 314 10.20 20.06 -0.78
N GLN A 315 8.96 20.55 -0.66
CA GLN A 315 8.48 21.34 0.47
C GLN A 315 7.48 20.48 1.24
N MET A 316 7.92 19.89 2.36
CA MET A 316 7.17 18.90 3.13
C MET A 316 5.79 19.39 3.61
N CYS A 317 5.67 20.68 3.93
CA CYS A 317 4.43 21.29 4.41
C CYS A 317 3.80 22.21 3.36
N LYS A 318 2.52 21.98 3.05
CA LYS A 318 1.73 22.81 2.12
C LYS A 318 0.40 23.18 2.77
N CYS A 319 -0.07 24.42 2.57
CA CYS A 319 -1.44 24.77 2.92
C CYS A 319 -2.44 23.94 2.11
N LEU A 320 -3.61 23.70 2.70
CA LEU A 320 -4.74 23.11 1.99
C LEU A 320 -5.19 23.99 0.81
N ALA A 321 -5.85 23.39 -0.19
CA ALA A 321 -6.47 24.15 -1.27
C ALA A 321 -7.49 25.14 -0.68
N GLY A 322 -7.49 26.39 -1.14
CA GLY A 322 -8.29 27.48 -0.53
C GLY A 322 -7.75 28.02 0.81
N PHE A 323 -6.52 27.66 1.22
CA PHE A 323 -5.85 28.21 2.41
C PHE A 323 -4.50 28.85 2.06
N ARG A 324 -4.09 29.85 2.85
CA ARG A 324 -2.85 30.62 2.69
C ARG A 324 -2.11 30.76 4.03
N LEU A 325 -0.80 31.01 3.96
CA LEU A 325 0.02 31.30 5.14
C LEU A 325 -0.39 32.63 5.77
N ASN A 326 -0.38 32.69 7.10
CA ASN A 326 -0.61 33.94 7.83
C ASN A 326 0.59 34.89 7.64
N ASN A 327 0.35 36.03 6.98
CA ASN A 327 1.26 37.18 6.84
C ASN A 327 2.73 36.90 6.48
N SER A 328 3.05 36.77 5.18
CA SER A 328 4.41 36.90 4.61
C SER A 328 5.52 35.98 5.18
N GLN A 329 5.17 34.97 5.97
CA GLN A 329 6.11 34.04 6.57
C GLN A 329 6.43 32.87 5.61
N THR A 330 7.67 32.40 5.66
CA THR A 330 8.13 31.19 4.98
C THR A 330 8.16 30.00 5.95
N TRP A 331 7.97 28.79 5.42
CA TRP A 331 8.15 27.54 6.18
C TRP A 331 9.62 27.34 6.56
N ASN A 332 10.05 27.94 7.67
CA ASN A 332 11.44 27.92 8.10
C ASN A 332 11.77 26.61 8.83
N PRO A 333 12.78 25.84 8.39
CA PRO A 333 13.23 24.63 9.10
C PRO A 333 13.54 24.92 10.57
N GLY A 334 13.00 24.11 11.48
CA GLY A 334 13.23 24.23 12.92
C GLY A 334 12.34 25.26 13.65
N SER A 335 11.47 26.00 12.96
CA SER A 335 10.44 26.84 13.61
C SER A 335 9.14 26.06 13.86
N ARG A 336 8.32 26.47 14.84
CA ARG A 336 6.97 25.92 15.00
C ARG A 336 6.16 26.25 13.73
N PRO A 337 5.46 25.27 13.13
CA PRO A 337 4.70 25.51 11.91
C PRO A 337 3.55 26.50 12.16
N TYR A 338 3.55 27.63 11.43
CA TYR A 338 2.61 28.74 11.64
C TYR A 338 1.18 28.49 11.17
N GLY A 339 0.91 27.32 10.58
CA GLY A 339 -0.38 26.94 10.03
C GLY A 339 -0.85 27.84 8.88
N CYS A 340 -2.08 27.60 8.44
CA CYS A 340 -2.71 28.32 7.34
C CYS A 340 -4.12 28.79 7.73
N SER A 341 -4.56 29.90 7.17
CA SER A 341 -5.92 30.42 7.28
C SER A 341 -6.66 30.33 5.94
N ARG A 342 -7.99 30.36 5.97
CA ARG A 342 -8.81 30.35 4.75
C ARG A 342 -8.52 31.59 3.91
N HIS A 343 -8.42 31.41 2.60
CA HIS A 343 -8.32 32.51 1.66
C HIS A 343 -9.66 33.27 1.58
N VAL A 344 -10.77 32.55 1.31
CA VAL A 344 -12.12 33.11 1.34
C VAL A 344 -12.92 32.53 2.51
N PRO A 345 -13.62 33.36 3.31
CA PRO A 345 -14.56 32.89 4.33
C PRO A 345 -15.69 32.04 3.73
N LEU A 346 -16.19 31.07 4.49
CA LEU A 346 -17.32 30.24 4.09
C LEU A 346 -18.63 31.04 4.04
N ASP A 347 -19.48 30.73 3.06
CA ASP A 347 -20.80 31.34 2.84
C ASP A 347 -21.91 30.28 2.99
N CYS A 348 -21.98 29.71 4.19
CA CYS A 348 -22.95 28.68 4.53
C CYS A 348 -24.41 29.15 4.38
N ARG A 349 -24.70 30.43 4.65
CA ARG A 349 -26.08 30.96 4.67
C ARG A 349 -26.72 30.94 3.28
N ASN A 350 -25.94 31.24 2.24
CA ASN A 350 -26.43 31.19 0.86
C ASN A 350 -26.29 29.78 0.26
N GLY A 351 -25.67 28.83 0.97
CA GLY A 351 -25.48 27.45 0.52
C GLY A 351 -24.54 27.31 -0.68
N THR A 352 -23.63 28.27 -0.88
CA THR A 352 -22.72 28.33 -2.04
C THR A 352 -21.44 27.54 -1.82
N ASP A 353 -21.09 27.22 -0.57
CA ASP A 353 -19.95 26.38 -0.23
C ASP A 353 -19.98 25.01 -0.95
N GLY A 354 -18.81 24.43 -1.15
CA GLY A 354 -18.64 23.06 -1.61
C GLY A 354 -17.50 22.36 -0.91
N PHE A 355 -17.00 21.27 -1.49
CA PHE A 355 -15.95 20.45 -0.90
C PHE A 355 -14.86 20.13 -1.91
N PHE A 356 -13.61 20.22 -1.46
CA PHE A 356 -12.43 19.78 -2.18
C PHE A 356 -11.97 18.42 -1.61
N GLN A 357 -11.78 17.43 -2.49
CA GLN A 357 -11.30 16.11 -2.11
C GLN A 357 -9.77 16.09 -2.00
N ILE A 358 -9.27 15.60 -0.87
CA ILE A 358 -7.86 15.31 -0.63
C ILE A 358 -7.75 13.78 -0.53
N PRO A 359 -7.20 13.09 -1.56
CA PRO A 359 -7.13 11.64 -1.57
C PRO A 359 -5.97 11.12 -0.69
N ARG A 360 -6.15 9.90 -0.16
CA ARG A 360 -5.11 9.13 0.57
C ARG A 360 -4.48 9.85 1.75
N THR A 361 -5.32 10.45 2.59
CA THR A 361 -4.90 11.10 3.82
C THR A 361 -4.83 10.12 5.00
N LYS A 362 -3.88 10.36 5.91
CA LYS A 362 -4.08 10.11 7.35
C LYS A 362 -5.13 11.14 7.79
N LEU A 363 -6.30 10.71 8.26
CA LEU A 363 -7.37 11.65 8.64
C LEU A 363 -6.90 12.60 9.75
N PRO A 364 -7.43 13.83 9.84
CA PRO A 364 -7.05 14.80 10.87
C PRO A 364 -7.26 14.31 12.31
N ASP A 365 -6.79 15.07 13.29
CA ASP A 365 -7.11 14.83 14.71
C ASP A 365 -8.63 14.74 14.92
N THR A 366 -9.09 13.65 15.54
CA THR A 366 -10.51 13.36 15.74
C THR A 366 -11.06 13.91 17.05
N SER A 367 -10.24 14.52 17.90
CA SER A 367 -10.64 15.04 19.22
C SER A 367 -11.86 15.99 19.21
N LEU A 368 -12.08 16.70 18.09
CA LEU A 368 -13.21 17.62 17.86
C LEU A 368 -14.10 17.19 16.66
N SER A 369 -14.24 15.88 16.47
CA SER A 369 -15.08 15.29 15.41
C SER A 369 -16.34 14.60 15.96
N VAL A 370 -17.33 14.40 15.07
CA VAL A 370 -18.57 13.65 15.33
C VAL A 370 -18.65 12.48 14.36
N VAL A 371 -19.07 11.31 14.85
CA VAL A 371 -19.18 10.08 14.06
C VAL A 371 -20.63 9.60 13.97
N GLU A 372 -21.12 9.46 12.73
CA GLU A 372 -22.43 8.90 12.40
C GLU A 372 -22.27 7.60 11.61
N LYS A 373 -22.12 6.47 12.32
CA LYS A 373 -21.87 5.14 11.73
C LYS A 373 -22.97 4.66 10.76
N ARG A 374 -24.16 5.28 10.79
CA ARG A 374 -25.32 4.93 9.94
C ARG A 374 -25.31 5.61 8.57
N PHE A 375 -24.54 6.69 8.40
CA PHE A 375 -24.60 7.50 7.18
C PHE A 375 -23.71 6.97 6.07
N GLY A 376 -24.20 6.96 4.83
CA GLY A 376 -23.35 6.85 3.64
C GLY A 376 -22.61 8.16 3.34
N LEU A 377 -21.61 8.12 2.46
CA LEU A 377 -20.78 9.31 2.13
C LEU A 377 -21.60 10.50 1.61
N ASP A 378 -22.65 10.27 0.81
CA ASP A 378 -23.55 11.34 0.35
C ASP A 378 -24.39 11.95 1.47
N GLN A 379 -24.84 11.13 2.44
CA GLN A 379 -25.53 11.62 3.62
C GLN A 379 -24.58 12.41 4.53
N CYS A 380 -23.30 12.02 4.58
CA CYS A 380 -22.23 12.76 5.24
C CYS A 380 -22.05 14.15 4.60
N ARG A 381 -21.95 14.22 3.26
CA ARG A 381 -21.90 15.48 2.50
C ARG A 381 -23.10 16.38 2.77
N VAL A 382 -24.32 15.84 2.69
CA VAL A 382 -25.58 16.59 2.91
C VAL A 382 -25.72 17.07 4.36
N SER A 383 -25.24 16.31 5.33
CA SER A 383 -25.25 16.69 6.74
C SER A 383 -24.21 17.78 7.03
N CYS A 384 -23.00 17.62 6.51
CA CYS A 384 -21.93 18.60 6.66
C CYS A 384 -22.27 19.94 6.00
N ILE A 385 -22.79 19.96 4.76
CA ILE A 385 -23.09 21.23 4.09
C ILE A 385 -24.17 22.06 4.81
N ARG A 386 -25.18 21.38 5.39
CA ARG A 386 -26.26 21.99 6.19
C ARG A 386 -25.80 22.48 7.56
N ASN A 387 -24.75 21.89 8.12
CA ASN A 387 -24.16 22.33 9.38
C ASN A 387 -23.09 23.40 9.11
N CYS A 388 -23.38 24.67 9.40
CA CYS A 388 -22.42 25.77 9.16
C CYS A 388 -21.12 25.69 9.97
N SER A 389 -21.07 24.88 11.04
CA SER A 389 -19.83 24.62 11.76
C SER A 389 -18.96 23.57 11.06
N CYS A 390 -19.52 22.68 10.23
CA CYS A 390 -18.78 21.60 9.60
C CYS A 390 -17.70 22.11 8.62
N THR A 391 -16.45 21.79 8.89
CA THR A 391 -15.26 22.22 8.12
C THR A 391 -14.72 21.13 7.20
N ALA A 392 -14.93 19.85 7.52
CA ALA A 392 -14.56 18.71 6.67
C ALA A 392 -15.38 17.45 7.02
N TYR A 393 -15.38 16.47 6.12
CA TYR A 393 -15.91 15.13 6.38
C TYR A 393 -15.13 14.02 5.67
N ALA A 394 -15.30 12.78 6.14
CA ALA A 394 -14.76 11.57 5.50
C ALA A 394 -15.67 10.35 5.79
N SER A 395 -15.37 9.22 5.14
CA SER A 395 -15.94 7.92 5.52
C SER A 395 -15.31 7.44 6.83
N SER A 396 -16.08 6.88 7.76
CA SER A 396 -15.50 6.24 8.97
C SER A 396 -15.05 4.80 8.72
N ASN A 397 -15.58 4.14 7.68
CA ASN A 397 -15.18 2.80 7.27
C ASN A 397 -14.87 2.79 5.76
N VAL A 398 -13.72 2.23 5.36
CA VAL A 398 -13.25 2.15 3.96
C VAL A 398 -13.33 0.76 3.34
N ASN A 399 -13.96 -0.20 4.02
CA ASN A 399 -14.29 -1.52 3.46
C ASN A 399 -15.21 -1.38 2.23
N GLU A 400 -15.50 -2.49 1.54
CA GLU A 400 -16.22 -2.52 0.26
C GLU A 400 -17.54 -1.71 0.22
N SER A 401 -18.21 -1.51 1.38
CA SER A 401 -19.44 -0.73 1.50
C SER A 401 -19.27 0.78 1.71
N LYS A 402 -18.04 1.29 1.94
CA LYS A 402 -17.69 2.69 2.29
C LYS A 402 -18.76 3.38 3.17
N SER A 403 -18.82 2.95 4.42
CA SER A 403 -19.93 3.24 5.33
C SER A 403 -19.55 4.05 6.58
N GLY A 404 -20.54 4.76 7.11
CA GLY A 404 -20.39 5.65 8.24
C GLY A 404 -19.67 6.95 7.89
N CYS A 405 -19.92 7.96 8.70
CA CYS A 405 -19.54 9.35 8.44
C CYS A 405 -18.74 9.89 9.62
N ILE A 406 -17.62 10.56 9.37
CA ILE A 406 -16.91 11.37 10.36
C ILE A 406 -16.88 12.83 9.88
N MET A 407 -17.27 13.77 10.74
CA MET A 407 -17.35 15.20 10.45
C MET A 407 -16.56 16.01 11.47
N TRP A 408 -15.78 16.97 10.99
CA TRP A 408 -15.09 17.97 11.81
C TRP A 408 -15.91 19.25 11.82
N GLY A 409 -16.15 19.82 13.01
CA GLY A 409 -17.03 20.99 13.19
C GLY A 409 -16.45 22.12 14.04
N TRP A 410 -15.35 21.90 14.75
CA TRP A 410 -14.79 22.89 15.67
C TRP A 410 -13.27 22.86 15.62
N GLY A 411 -12.66 24.05 15.55
CA GLY A 411 -11.21 24.20 15.43
C GLY A 411 -10.65 23.99 14.01
N ASP A 412 -9.33 24.00 13.93
CA ASP A 412 -8.57 23.83 12.70
C ASP A 412 -8.34 22.35 12.36
N ILE A 413 -8.09 22.07 11.09
CA ILE A 413 -7.68 20.74 10.63
C ILE A 413 -6.20 20.53 10.97
N THR A 414 -5.88 19.60 11.87
CA THR A 414 -4.51 19.34 12.36
C THR A 414 -4.07 17.89 12.12
N ASP A 415 -2.75 17.66 12.19
CA ASP A 415 -2.11 16.35 12.05
C ASP A 415 -2.49 15.55 10.77
N LEU A 416 -2.60 16.27 9.64
CA LEU A 416 -2.96 15.75 8.33
C LEU A 416 -1.70 15.39 7.51
N LYS A 417 -1.64 14.16 6.99
CA LYS A 417 -0.52 13.63 6.19
C LYS A 417 -1.03 12.95 4.90
N LEU A 418 -0.27 13.04 3.81
CA LEU A 418 -0.50 12.28 2.57
C LEU A 418 0.32 10.98 2.53
N TYR A 419 -0.25 9.97 1.89
CA TYR A 419 0.45 8.75 1.48
C TYR A 419 0.75 8.76 -0.03
N ASP A 420 1.93 8.24 -0.40
CA ASP A 420 2.35 8.06 -1.80
C ASP A 420 1.45 7.08 -2.56
N ASN A 421 1.43 7.21 -3.88
CA ASN A 421 0.74 6.32 -4.82
C ASN A 421 1.05 4.82 -4.61
N ASN A 422 2.25 4.49 -4.10
CA ASN A 422 2.73 3.11 -3.94
C ASN A 422 2.59 2.59 -2.50
N ALA A 423 2.36 3.48 -1.52
CA ALA A 423 2.09 3.10 -0.15
C ALA A 423 0.61 2.73 -0.03
N GLY A 424 0.31 1.43 0.10
CA GLY A 424 -1.06 0.95 0.28
C GLY A 424 -1.66 1.50 1.56
N GLY A 425 -2.52 2.52 1.47
CA GLY A 425 -3.09 3.19 2.63
C GLY A 425 -3.68 4.57 2.34
N GLY A 426 -4.15 5.22 3.42
CA GLY A 426 -4.81 6.52 3.38
C GLY A 426 -6.28 6.46 2.93
N GLN A 427 -7.02 7.54 3.17
CA GLN A 427 -8.44 7.66 2.79
C GLN A 427 -8.81 9.09 2.36
N ASP A 428 -9.95 9.22 1.68
CA ASP A 428 -10.42 10.50 1.14
C ASP A 428 -10.94 11.42 2.26
N LEU A 429 -10.41 12.64 2.34
CA LEU A 429 -10.91 13.72 3.18
C LEU A 429 -11.53 14.81 2.31
N PHE A 430 -12.75 15.24 2.63
CA PHE A 430 -13.48 16.28 1.90
C PHE A 430 -13.50 17.57 2.73
N VAL A 431 -12.68 18.55 2.36
CA VAL A 431 -12.55 19.83 3.08
C VAL A 431 -13.50 20.86 2.49
N ARG A 432 -14.30 21.50 3.33
CA ARG A 432 -15.27 22.53 2.92
C ARG A 432 -14.54 23.79 2.48
N LEU A 433 -14.87 24.32 1.30
CA LEU A 433 -14.35 25.58 0.77
C LEU A 433 -15.49 26.48 0.29
N ALA A 434 -15.24 27.78 0.24
CA ALA A 434 -16.15 28.74 -0.38
C ALA A 434 -16.20 28.51 -1.90
N ALA A 435 -17.32 28.86 -2.55
CA ALA A 435 -17.51 28.70 -3.99
C ALA A 435 -16.33 29.25 -4.82
N PHE A 436 -15.78 30.41 -4.42
CA PHE A 436 -14.66 31.06 -5.10
C PHE A 436 -13.40 30.18 -5.16
N ASP A 437 -13.02 29.57 -4.03
CA ASP A 437 -11.82 28.73 -3.93
C ASP A 437 -12.01 27.32 -4.56
N LEU A 438 -13.19 27.04 -5.12
CA LEU A 438 -13.52 25.82 -5.87
C LEU A 438 -13.55 26.04 -7.40
N ILE A 439 -13.49 27.29 -7.86
CA ILE A 439 -13.39 27.62 -9.27
C ILE A 439 -11.92 27.45 -9.68
N ASP A 440 -11.67 26.66 -10.72
CA ASP A 440 -10.33 26.53 -11.29
C ASP A 440 -9.88 27.86 -11.90
N GLU A 441 -8.71 28.37 -11.50
CA GLU A 441 -8.18 29.67 -11.94
C GLU A 441 -7.95 29.73 -13.47
N THR A 442 -7.98 28.59 -14.17
CA THR A 442 -7.93 28.53 -15.63
C THR A 442 -9.13 29.15 -16.34
N LEU A 443 -10.27 29.35 -15.65
CA LEU A 443 -11.52 29.83 -16.24
C LEU A 443 -11.76 31.35 -16.12
N ILE A 444 -10.87 32.11 -15.48
CA ILE A 444 -11.01 33.57 -15.33
C ILE A 444 -9.73 34.28 -15.83
N GLN A 445 -9.67 34.56 -17.14
CA GLN A 445 -8.77 35.59 -17.68
C GLN A 445 -9.49 36.95 -17.73
N PRO A 446 -9.04 37.97 -16.97
CA PRO A 446 -9.57 39.32 -17.11
C PRO A 446 -9.02 39.96 -18.39
N SER A 447 -9.90 40.42 -19.26
CA SER A 447 -9.53 41.21 -20.45
C SER A 447 -9.11 42.64 -20.04
N THR A 448 -7.83 42.85 -19.75
CA THR A 448 -7.27 44.19 -19.57
C THR A 448 -6.82 44.79 -20.89
N ASN A 449 -7.50 45.86 -21.32
CA ASN A 449 -7.18 46.62 -22.52
C ASN A 449 -5.83 47.34 -22.43
N GLN A 450 -5.27 47.64 -23.60
CA GLN A 450 -3.95 48.25 -23.83
C GLN A 450 -3.78 49.64 -23.19
N SER A 451 -2.56 49.93 -22.74
CA SER A 451 -1.86 51.18 -23.14
C SER A 451 -0.37 51.17 -22.80
N SER A 452 0.51 51.26 -23.80
CA SER A 452 1.69 52.14 -23.80
C SER A 452 2.37 52.06 -25.18
N GLY A 453 2.95 53.18 -25.65
CA GLY A 453 3.36 53.33 -27.05
C GLY A 453 4.88 53.35 -27.30
N SER A 454 5.23 52.97 -28.53
CA SER A 454 6.34 53.48 -29.36
C SER A 454 7.78 53.54 -28.81
N SER A 455 8.67 52.73 -29.41
CA SER A 455 9.80 53.28 -30.17
C SER A 455 10.39 52.25 -31.16
N HIS A 456 10.33 52.53 -32.46
CA HIS A 456 11.04 51.79 -33.49
C HIS A 456 12.19 52.64 -34.05
N LEU A 457 13.47 52.28 -33.81
CA LEU A 457 14.60 52.63 -34.69
C LEU A 457 15.92 51.89 -34.37
N ALA A 458 15.97 50.55 -34.44
CA ALA A 458 17.24 49.80 -34.26
C ALA A 458 17.39 48.50 -35.09
N LEU A 459 16.35 48.09 -35.83
CA LEU A 459 16.15 46.67 -36.20
C LEU A 459 16.26 46.36 -37.71
N ILE A 460 16.96 47.21 -38.48
CA ILE A 460 17.06 47.07 -39.96
C ILE A 460 18.46 46.60 -40.42
N ILE A 461 19.52 46.78 -39.62
CA ILE A 461 20.90 46.44 -40.01
C ILE A 461 21.40 45.11 -39.39
N ALA A 462 20.88 44.72 -38.22
CA ALA A 462 21.35 43.52 -37.50
C ALA A 462 20.86 42.18 -38.09
N VAL A 463 19.68 42.17 -38.72
CA VAL A 463 19.02 40.93 -39.17
C VAL A 463 19.76 40.22 -40.34
N PRO A 464 20.23 40.91 -41.40
CA PRO A 464 20.89 40.24 -42.52
C PRO A 464 22.21 39.57 -42.13
N ALA A 465 23.00 40.22 -41.26
CA ALA A 465 24.28 39.70 -40.79
C ALA A 465 24.09 38.44 -39.91
N LEU A 466 23.06 38.44 -39.05
CA LEU A 466 22.74 37.29 -38.20
C LEU A 466 22.30 36.07 -39.01
N VAL A 467 21.50 36.26 -40.07
CA VAL A 467 21.02 35.16 -40.93
C VAL A 467 22.17 34.49 -41.69
N ILE A 468 23.11 35.27 -42.24
CA ILE A 468 24.29 34.72 -42.94
C ILE A 468 25.19 33.94 -41.97
N PHE A 469 25.40 34.45 -40.76
CA PHE A 469 26.17 33.76 -39.71
C PHE A 469 25.49 32.46 -39.28
N LEU A 470 24.17 32.49 -39.03
CA LEU A 470 23.40 31.30 -38.66
C LEU A 470 23.42 30.21 -39.74
N LEU A 471 23.32 30.57 -41.02
CA LEU A 471 23.41 29.60 -42.13
C LEU A 471 24.80 28.91 -42.19
N GLY A 472 25.88 29.64 -41.92
CA GLY A 472 27.23 29.07 -41.80
C GLY A 472 27.39 28.14 -40.58
N CYS A 473 26.80 28.51 -39.44
CA CYS A 473 26.77 27.66 -38.24
C CYS A 473 25.91 26.39 -38.43
N ILE A 474 24.81 26.46 -39.17
CA ILE A 474 23.93 25.31 -39.44
C ILE A 474 24.65 24.29 -40.35
N ALA A 475 25.34 24.75 -41.40
CA ALA A 475 26.11 23.88 -42.28
C ALA A 475 27.27 23.14 -41.57
N THR A 476 27.88 23.75 -40.55
CA THR A 476 29.00 23.17 -39.80
C THR A 476 28.55 22.30 -38.62
N THR A 477 27.43 22.63 -37.96
CA THR A 477 26.88 21.82 -36.86
C THR A 477 26.19 20.54 -37.35
N ALA A 478 25.60 20.55 -38.55
CA ALA A 478 24.96 19.37 -39.15
C ALA A 478 25.92 18.19 -39.39
N LEU A 479 27.24 18.44 -39.45
CA LEU A 479 28.25 17.41 -39.74
C LEU A 479 28.87 16.74 -38.49
N LEU A 480 28.66 17.25 -37.28
CA LEU A 480 29.49 16.83 -36.13
C LEU A 480 28.80 16.10 -34.96
N LEU A 481 27.51 16.31 -34.66
CA LEU A 481 26.92 15.73 -33.43
C LEU A 481 25.63 14.92 -33.64
N LYS A 482 25.85 13.73 -34.17
CA LYS A 482 25.10 12.51 -33.83
C LYS A 482 24.99 12.35 -32.29
N LYS A 483 23.81 11.94 -31.79
CA LYS A 483 23.53 11.15 -30.55
C LYS A 483 22.88 11.85 -29.30
N SER A 484 21.54 11.69 -29.21
CA SER A 484 20.77 11.18 -28.03
C SER A 484 20.18 12.09 -26.92
N LYS A 485 18.82 12.12 -26.88
CA LYS A 485 17.86 12.26 -25.74
C LYS A 485 17.75 13.65 -25.04
N LYS A 486 16.55 14.20 -24.77
CA LYS A 486 15.51 13.60 -23.89
C LYS A 486 14.12 14.32 -23.96
N ARG A 487 13.01 13.56 -23.84
CA ARG A 487 11.61 13.90 -23.40
C ARG A 487 10.84 15.02 -24.14
N ILE A 488 9.55 14.86 -24.49
CA ILE A 488 8.39 14.81 -23.57
C ILE A 488 7.27 13.90 -24.12
N TRP A 489 6.38 13.43 -23.24
CA TRP A 489 5.19 12.63 -23.55
C TRP A 489 3.92 13.48 -23.51
N THR A 490 2.99 13.29 -24.44
CA THR A 490 1.59 13.75 -24.33
C THR A 490 0.63 12.73 -24.96
N CYS A 491 -0.65 12.80 -24.57
CA CYS A 491 -1.76 11.97 -25.03
C CYS A 491 -1.78 10.49 -24.55
N LEU A 492 -2.18 10.31 -23.29
CA LEU A 492 -2.82 9.08 -22.81
C LEU A 492 -4.27 9.43 -22.43
N TYR A 493 -5.26 8.81 -23.07
CA TYR A 493 -6.67 8.99 -22.70
C TYR A 493 -7.03 8.02 -21.56
N ILE A 494 -7.63 8.55 -20.49
CA ILE A 494 -8.07 7.78 -19.33
C ILE A 494 -9.60 7.78 -19.35
N PHE A 495 -10.20 6.58 -19.38
CA PHE A 495 -11.64 6.39 -19.21
C PHE A 495 -11.91 5.92 -17.78
N ASP A 496 -12.96 6.47 -17.15
CA ASP A 496 -13.45 5.94 -15.89
C ASP A 496 -14.10 4.55 -16.07
N LEU A 497 -14.25 3.83 -14.94
CA LEU A 497 -14.78 2.47 -14.96
C LEU A 497 -16.24 2.43 -15.41
N ASP A 498 -17.04 3.45 -15.10
CA ASP A 498 -18.46 3.51 -15.45
C ASP A 498 -18.66 3.66 -16.96
N THR A 499 -17.83 4.48 -17.62
CA THR A 499 -17.75 4.59 -19.08
C THR A 499 -17.37 3.26 -19.72
N VAL A 500 -16.42 2.52 -19.12
CA VAL A 500 -16.01 1.20 -19.61
C VAL A 500 -17.09 0.12 -19.39
N LEU A 501 -17.79 0.17 -18.26
CA LEU A 501 -18.91 -0.71 -17.94
C LEU A 501 -20.11 -0.45 -18.86
N ALA A 502 -20.51 0.81 -19.03
CA ALA A 502 -21.56 1.21 -19.96
C ALA A 502 -21.20 0.78 -21.39
N ALA A 503 -19.97 1.04 -21.82
CA ALA A 503 -19.52 0.69 -23.17
C ALA A 503 -19.54 -0.82 -23.45
N THR A 504 -19.17 -1.66 -22.47
CA THR A 504 -19.11 -3.13 -22.62
C THR A 504 -20.40 -3.86 -22.24
N SER A 505 -21.45 -3.12 -21.85
CA SER A 505 -22.69 -3.66 -21.27
C SER A 505 -22.39 -4.54 -20.03
N ASN A 506 -21.65 -3.97 -19.07
CA ASN A 506 -21.16 -4.65 -17.86
C ASN A 506 -20.41 -5.96 -18.16
N PHE A 507 -19.54 -5.93 -19.19
CA PHE A 507 -18.80 -7.11 -19.67
C PHE A 507 -19.69 -8.31 -20.03
N ALA A 508 -20.85 -8.09 -20.66
CA ALA A 508 -21.76 -9.15 -21.09
C ALA A 508 -21.04 -10.22 -21.95
N ALA A 509 -21.42 -11.49 -21.76
CA ALA A 509 -20.75 -12.62 -22.42
C ALA A 509 -20.86 -12.58 -23.95
N GLU A 510 -21.97 -12.07 -24.47
CA GLU A 510 -22.21 -11.80 -25.90
C GLU A 510 -21.28 -10.74 -26.52
N ASN A 511 -20.72 -9.84 -25.70
CA ASN A 511 -19.73 -8.87 -26.13
C ASN A 511 -18.29 -9.43 -26.08
N LYS A 512 -18.06 -10.66 -25.60
CA LYS A 512 -16.73 -11.24 -25.48
C LYS A 512 -16.15 -11.56 -26.87
N LEU A 513 -15.08 -10.86 -27.25
CA LEU A 513 -14.36 -11.07 -28.52
C LEU A 513 -13.39 -12.25 -28.46
N GLY A 514 -12.89 -12.60 -27.28
CA GLY A 514 -11.95 -13.70 -27.08
C GLY A 514 -11.39 -13.76 -25.66
N GLN A 515 -10.49 -14.70 -25.40
CA GLN A 515 -9.77 -14.82 -24.13
C GLN A 515 -8.40 -15.47 -24.34
N GLY A 516 -7.36 -14.83 -23.79
CA GLY A 516 -5.99 -15.36 -23.72
C GLY A 516 -5.50 -15.46 -22.28
N GLY A 517 -4.19 -15.70 -22.07
CA GLY A 517 -3.59 -15.88 -20.74
C GLY A 517 -3.74 -14.69 -19.78
N PHE A 518 -3.87 -13.48 -20.33
CA PHE A 518 -4.07 -12.23 -19.57
C PHE A 518 -5.55 -11.91 -19.27
N GLY A 519 -6.49 -12.66 -19.87
CA GLY A 519 -7.93 -12.55 -19.59
C GLY A 519 -8.81 -12.31 -20.82
N PRO A 520 -10.12 -12.16 -20.60
CA PRO A 520 -11.12 -11.93 -21.64
C PRO A 520 -11.06 -10.50 -22.22
N VAL A 521 -11.21 -10.40 -23.55
CA VAL A 521 -11.38 -9.14 -24.27
C VAL A 521 -12.86 -8.98 -24.63
N TYR A 522 -13.43 -7.82 -24.33
CA TYR A 522 -14.81 -7.47 -24.66
C TYR A 522 -14.86 -6.36 -25.70
N LYS A 523 -15.87 -6.42 -26.56
CA LYS A 523 -16.31 -5.35 -27.43
C LYS A 523 -17.00 -4.31 -26.56
N GLY A 524 -16.53 -3.08 -26.63
CA GLY A 524 -17.23 -1.92 -26.08
C GLY A 524 -17.70 -0.98 -27.20
N LYS A 525 -18.69 -0.15 -26.90
CA LYS A 525 -19.08 0.99 -27.71
C LYS A 525 -19.25 2.21 -26.79
N LEU A 526 -18.35 3.18 -26.91
CA LEU A 526 -18.40 4.43 -26.16
C LEU A 526 -19.64 5.26 -26.53
N VAL A 527 -19.93 6.28 -25.72
CA VAL A 527 -21.14 7.12 -25.83
C VAL A 527 -21.20 7.89 -27.16
N ASP A 528 -20.04 8.24 -27.72
CA ASP A 528 -19.85 8.85 -29.04
C ASP A 528 -20.02 7.85 -30.21
N GLY A 529 -20.25 6.58 -29.91
CA GLY A 529 -20.37 5.49 -30.87
C GLY A 529 -19.05 4.80 -31.24
N GLN A 530 -17.91 5.24 -30.70
CA GLN A 530 -16.61 4.64 -30.98
C GLN A 530 -16.57 3.20 -30.45
N LYS A 531 -16.34 2.23 -31.35
CA LYS A 531 -16.16 0.82 -30.98
C LYS A 531 -14.75 0.64 -30.41
N ILE A 532 -14.67 0.14 -29.18
CA ILE A 532 -13.43 -0.10 -28.44
C ILE A 532 -13.28 -1.60 -28.14
N ALA A 533 -12.06 -2.04 -27.86
CA ALA A 533 -11.78 -3.35 -27.31
C ALA A 533 -11.26 -3.18 -25.87
N VAL A 534 -11.93 -3.82 -24.91
CA VAL A 534 -11.63 -3.71 -23.49
C VAL A 534 -11.08 -5.04 -22.98
N LYS A 535 -9.76 -5.11 -22.79
CA LYS A 535 -9.06 -6.27 -22.22
C LYS A 535 -9.19 -6.22 -20.70
N ARG A 536 -9.96 -7.15 -20.12
CA ARG A 536 -10.19 -7.24 -18.67
C ARG A 536 -9.26 -8.30 -18.08
N LEU A 537 -8.46 -7.91 -17.08
CA LEU A 537 -7.57 -8.84 -16.37
C LEU A 537 -8.40 -9.97 -15.73
N SER A 538 -8.01 -11.22 -15.97
CA SER A 538 -8.65 -12.37 -15.28
C SER A 538 -8.13 -12.48 -13.85
N LYS A 539 -9.03 -12.71 -12.87
CA LYS A 539 -8.66 -13.04 -11.48
C LYS A 539 -7.85 -14.35 -11.37
N THR A 540 -7.81 -15.17 -12.42
CA THR A 540 -7.11 -16.46 -12.48
C THR A 540 -5.86 -16.46 -13.37
N SER A 541 -5.34 -15.30 -13.80
CA SER A 541 -4.15 -15.25 -14.65
C SER A 541 -2.90 -15.69 -13.88
N THR A 542 -2.22 -16.71 -14.41
CA THR A 542 -0.95 -17.25 -13.87
C THR A 542 0.27 -16.36 -14.10
N GLN A 543 0.10 -15.19 -14.73
CA GLN A 543 1.18 -14.30 -15.19
C GLN A 543 1.22 -12.92 -14.49
N GLY A 544 0.22 -12.63 -13.65
CA GLY A 544 0.28 -11.50 -12.71
C GLY A 544 0.16 -10.09 -13.31
N ILE A 545 0.11 -9.10 -12.42
CA ILE A 545 -0.20 -7.70 -12.76
C ILE A 545 0.98 -6.97 -13.44
N THR A 546 2.20 -7.46 -13.26
CA THR A 546 3.43 -6.85 -13.80
C THR A 546 3.55 -7.07 -15.31
N GLU A 547 3.22 -8.25 -15.82
CA GLU A 547 3.22 -8.52 -17.27
C GLU A 547 2.10 -7.75 -17.98
N PHE A 548 0.91 -7.67 -17.39
CA PHE A 548 -0.19 -6.83 -17.90
C PHE A 548 0.19 -5.34 -17.96
N LYS A 549 0.84 -4.80 -16.92
CA LYS A 549 1.36 -3.42 -16.93
C LYS A 549 2.43 -3.23 -18.01
N ASN A 550 3.33 -4.20 -18.22
CA ASN A 550 4.34 -4.12 -19.28
C ASN A 550 3.70 -4.10 -20.67
N GLU A 551 2.71 -4.97 -20.94
CA GLU A 551 1.98 -5.02 -22.22
C GLU A 551 1.31 -3.67 -22.53
N VAL A 552 0.55 -3.11 -21.57
CA VAL A 552 -0.11 -1.80 -21.70
C VAL A 552 0.90 -0.66 -21.89
N VAL A 553 2.01 -0.66 -21.15
CA VAL A 553 3.07 0.36 -21.25
C VAL A 553 3.83 0.27 -22.57
N ILE A 554 4.00 -0.92 -23.15
CA ILE A 554 4.66 -1.09 -24.45
C ILE A 554 3.73 -0.66 -25.59
N ILE A 555 2.45 -1.04 -25.55
CA ILE A 555 1.45 -0.58 -26.53
C ILE A 555 1.34 0.96 -26.52
N ALA A 556 1.36 1.58 -25.33
CA ALA A 556 1.37 3.04 -25.19
C ALA A 556 2.66 3.74 -25.69
N LYS A 557 3.77 3.00 -25.89
CA LYS A 557 5.04 3.53 -26.44
C LYS A 557 5.11 3.47 -27.97
N LEU A 558 4.31 2.62 -28.62
CA LEU A 558 4.35 2.40 -30.07
C LEU A 558 3.51 3.45 -30.83
N GLN A 559 3.84 4.73 -30.65
CA GLN A 559 3.07 5.86 -31.20
C GLN A 559 3.40 6.27 -32.66
N HIS A 560 4.16 5.46 -33.42
CA HIS A 560 4.33 5.67 -34.87
C HIS A 560 3.89 4.44 -35.66
N GLN A 561 2.75 4.55 -36.35
CA GLN A 561 2.09 3.46 -37.08
C GLN A 561 2.92 2.83 -38.21
N ASN A 562 4.02 3.45 -38.64
CA ASN A 562 4.85 3.00 -39.76
C ASN A 562 6.32 2.70 -39.40
N LEU A 563 6.73 2.87 -38.13
CA LEU A 563 8.15 2.80 -37.74
C LEU A 563 8.81 1.44 -38.02
N ILE A 564 8.08 0.34 -37.83
CA ILE A 564 8.60 -1.02 -38.05
C ILE A 564 8.82 -1.29 -39.55
N TRP A 565 7.94 -0.77 -40.41
CA TRP A 565 8.03 -0.93 -41.86
C TRP A 565 9.16 -0.08 -42.45
N SER A 566 9.28 1.19 -42.07
CA SER A 566 10.36 2.05 -42.56
C SER A 566 11.74 1.54 -42.13
N LEU A 567 11.88 1.06 -40.89
CA LEU A 567 13.13 0.43 -40.43
C LEU A 567 13.42 -0.90 -41.14
N TRP A 568 12.39 -1.63 -41.61
CA TRP A 568 12.57 -2.84 -42.42
C TRP A 568 13.08 -2.49 -43.83
N GLU A 569 12.45 -1.53 -44.52
CA GLU A 569 12.88 -1.06 -45.85
C GLU A 569 14.30 -0.44 -45.82
N GLU A 570 14.66 0.28 -44.75
CA GLU A 570 16.00 0.85 -44.57
C GLU A 570 17.07 -0.17 -44.14
N GLY A 571 16.72 -1.44 -43.92
CA GLY A 571 17.65 -2.47 -43.43
C GLY A 571 18.10 -2.28 -41.96
N LYS A 572 17.37 -1.45 -41.20
CA LYS A 572 17.65 -1.06 -39.80
C LYS A 572 16.70 -1.71 -38.80
N SER A 573 16.05 -2.81 -39.16
CA SER A 573 15.04 -3.48 -38.34
C SER A 573 15.51 -3.82 -36.91
N LEU A 574 16.80 -4.11 -36.74
CA LEU A 574 17.43 -4.37 -35.44
C LEU A 574 17.50 -3.15 -34.50
N GLU A 575 17.33 -1.92 -34.99
CA GLU A 575 17.36 -0.71 -34.14
C GLU A 575 16.15 -0.60 -33.20
N ILE A 576 15.08 -1.37 -33.45
CA ILE A 576 13.89 -1.42 -32.58
C ILE A 576 14.04 -2.40 -31.39
N VAL A 577 15.07 -3.24 -31.38
CA VAL A 577 15.31 -4.21 -30.30
C VAL A 577 15.73 -3.47 -29.04
N ASP A 578 14.99 -3.63 -27.93
CA ASP A 578 15.32 -2.94 -26.69
C ASP A 578 16.67 -3.44 -26.14
N LYS A 579 17.47 -2.50 -25.64
CA LYS A 579 18.81 -2.75 -25.07
C LYS A 579 18.74 -3.48 -23.72
N SER A 580 17.56 -3.65 -23.14
CA SER A 580 17.32 -4.56 -22.02
C SER A 580 17.31 -6.04 -22.42
N ILE A 581 17.07 -6.34 -23.70
CA ILE A 581 17.28 -7.69 -24.26
C ILE A 581 18.79 -7.83 -24.45
N GLY A 582 19.41 -8.77 -23.72
CA GLY A 582 20.87 -8.89 -23.59
C GLY A 582 21.56 -9.40 -24.87
N SER A 583 22.17 -10.58 -24.82
CA SER A 583 22.67 -11.24 -26.03
C SER A 583 21.53 -11.95 -26.76
N PHE A 584 21.26 -11.56 -28.02
CA PHE A 584 20.22 -12.18 -28.86
C PHE A 584 20.77 -12.60 -30.22
N SER A 585 20.15 -13.62 -30.83
CA SER A 585 20.48 -14.02 -32.20
C SER A 585 19.87 -13.05 -33.20
N VAL A 586 20.72 -12.34 -33.94
CA VAL A 586 20.31 -11.43 -35.02
C VAL A 586 19.46 -12.16 -36.07
N VAL A 587 19.76 -13.44 -36.34
CA VAL A 587 19.01 -14.26 -37.31
C VAL A 587 17.60 -14.54 -36.80
N GLU A 588 17.45 -15.00 -35.55
CA GLU A 588 16.13 -15.31 -34.97
C GLU A 588 15.26 -14.06 -34.82
N VAL A 589 15.84 -12.94 -34.39
CA VAL A 589 15.13 -11.67 -34.24
C VAL A 589 14.67 -11.11 -35.59
N THR A 590 15.55 -11.11 -36.61
CA THR A 590 15.17 -10.70 -37.97
C THR A 590 14.10 -11.62 -38.56
N ARG A 591 14.18 -12.94 -38.28
CA ARG A 591 13.19 -13.94 -38.68
C ARG A 591 11.83 -13.68 -38.05
N CYS A 592 11.78 -13.39 -36.74
CA CYS A 592 10.55 -13.03 -36.04
C CYS A 592 9.93 -11.73 -36.56
N MET A 593 10.73 -10.70 -36.83
CA MET A 593 10.28 -9.45 -37.45
C MET A 593 9.66 -9.69 -38.84
N LYS A 594 10.31 -10.53 -39.67
CA LYS A 594 9.84 -10.88 -41.01
C LYS A 594 8.48 -11.58 -40.99
N ILE A 595 8.32 -12.56 -40.10
CA ILE A 595 7.05 -13.27 -39.87
C ILE A 595 5.99 -12.29 -39.36
N GLY A 596 6.34 -11.43 -38.40
CA GLY A 596 5.46 -10.40 -37.87
C GLY A 596 4.92 -9.46 -38.95
N LEU A 597 5.79 -9.00 -39.87
CA LEU A 597 5.40 -8.17 -41.01
C LEU A 597 4.48 -8.89 -42.01
N LEU A 598 4.70 -10.18 -42.27
CA LEU A 598 3.77 -11.00 -43.06
C LEU A 598 2.39 -11.14 -42.39
N CYS A 599 2.34 -11.23 -41.05
CA CYS A 599 1.08 -11.38 -40.30
C CYS A 599 0.23 -10.08 -40.26
N VAL A 600 0.86 -8.91 -40.38
CA VAL A 600 0.17 -7.60 -40.44
C VAL A 600 -0.12 -7.10 -41.86
N HIS A 601 0.18 -7.89 -42.89
CA HIS A 601 -0.06 -7.52 -44.28
C HIS A 601 -1.53 -7.14 -44.54
N ASP A 602 -1.79 -6.15 -45.39
CA ASP A 602 -3.13 -5.60 -45.59
C ASP A 602 -4.16 -6.67 -45.98
N ARG A 603 -3.89 -7.34 -47.10
CA ARG A 603 -4.77 -8.35 -47.69
C ARG A 603 -4.77 -9.62 -46.83
N PRO A 604 -5.93 -10.09 -46.34
CA PRO A 604 -6.02 -11.33 -45.55
C PRO A 604 -5.46 -12.56 -46.27
N GLN A 605 -5.58 -12.61 -47.59
CA GLN A 605 -5.17 -13.73 -48.45
C GLN A 605 -3.64 -13.92 -48.49
N ASP A 606 -2.87 -12.84 -48.32
CA ASP A 606 -1.40 -12.82 -48.35
C ASP A 606 -0.79 -13.12 -46.95
N ARG A 607 -1.62 -13.30 -45.90
CA ARG A 607 -1.16 -13.59 -44.53
C ARG A 607 -0.93 -15.10 -44.36
N PRO A 608 0.20 -15.53 -43.77
CA PRO A 608 0.46 -16.95 -43.52
C PRO A 608 -0.51 -17.51 -42.47
N THR A 609 -0.98 -18.74 -42.67
CA THR A 609 -1.82 -19.45 -41.68
C THR A 609 -1.02 -19.81 -40.43
N MET A 610 -1.64 -19.96 -39.25
CA MET A 610 -0.89 -20.31 -38.03
C MET A 610 -0.02 -21.58 -38.13
N PRO A 611 -0.45 -22.69 -38.76
CA PRO A 611 0.44 -23.85 -38.94
C PRO A 611 1.70 -23.50 -39.74
N LEU A 612 1.58 -22.63 -40.74
CA LEU A 612 2.70 -22.13 -41.52
C LEU A 612 3.59 -21.20 -40.68
N VAL A 613 3.01 -20.30 -39.87
CA VAL A 613 3.75 -19.43 -38.93
C VAL A 613 4.56 -20.25 -37.92
N VAL A 614 3.95 -21.26 -37.29
CA VAL A 614 4.65 -22.16 -36.35
C VAL A 614 5.79 -22.90 -37.05
N THR A 615 5.58 -23.33 -38.29
CA THR A 615 6.63 -23.97 -39.11
C THR A 615 7.76 -22.98 -39.46
N MET A 616 7.43 -21.73 -39.80
CA MET A 616 8.41 -20.66 -40.07
C MET A 616 9.23 -20.31 -38.82
N LEU A 617 8.63 -20.30 -37.63
CA LEU A 617 9.31 -20.08 -36.35
C LEU A 617 10.17 -21.26 -35.90
N SER A 618 9.84 -22.49 -36.29
CA SER A 618 10.46 -23.74 -35.78
C SER A 618 11.45 -24.41 -36.73
N SER A 619 11.68 -23.83 -37.92
CA SER A 619 12.59 -24.37 -38.95
C SER A 619 13.53 -23.28 -39.47
N ASP A 620 14.67 -23.68 -40.04
CA ASP A 620 15.65 -22.75 -40.63
C ASP A 620 15.36 -22.39 -42.10
N GLY A 621 14.24 -22.87 -42.67
CA GLY A 621 13.89 -22.67 -44.08
C GLY A 621 13.74 -21.19 -44.49
N ALA A 622 13.84 -20.88 -45.78
CA ALA A 622 13.65 -19.52 -46.28
C ALA A 622 12.20 -19.04 -46.10
N ILE A 623 12.02 -17.78 -45.68
CA ILE A 623 10.71 -17.14 -45.47
C ILE A 623 10.49 -16.07 -46.56
N PRO A 624 9.28 -15.96 -47.17
CA PRO A 624 8.96 -14.94 -48.16
C PRO A 624 9.22 -13.51 -47.66
N GLU A 625 9.61 -12.59 -48.54
CA GLU A 625 9.71 -11.17 -48.18
C GLU A 625 8.32 -10.57 -47.90
N PRO A 626 8.16 -9.78 -46.82
CA PRO A 626 6.92 -9.07 -46.55
C PRO A 626 6.74 -7.94 -47.56
N LYS A 627 5.47 -7.69 -47.93
CA LYS A 627 5.05 -6.53 -48.72
C LYS A 627 4.46 -5.45 -47.80
N GLN A 628 4.29 -4.24 -48.33
CA GLN A 628 3.84 -3.06 -47.61
C GLN A 628 2.52 -3.27 -46.83
N PRO A 629 2.47 -3.02 -45.51
CA PRO A 629 1.25 -3.09 -44.70
C PRO A 629 0.24 -1.99 -45.08
N GLY A 630 -1.06 -2.26 -44.89
CA GLY A 630 -2.18 -1.46 -45.41
C GLY A 630 -2.41 -0.07 -44.79
N PHE A 631 -1.51 0.42 -43.95
CA PHE A 631 -1.64 1.71 -43.26
C PHE A 631 -1.38 2.93 -44.18
N ILE A 632 -1.30 2.74 -45.51
CA ILE A 632 -0.81 3.73 -46.48
C ILE A 632 -1.78 3.89 -47.67
N VAL A 633 -3.07 4.12 -47.42
CA VAL A 633 -3.99 4.78 -48.40
C VAL A 633 -5.09 5.59 -47.67
N ALA A 634 -4.75 6.72 -47.04
CA ALA A 634 -5.76 7.68 -46.57
C ALA A 634 -5.19 9.08 -46.28
N LEU A 635 -4.49 9.71 -47.25
CA LEU A 635 -4.32 11.17 -47.34
C LEU A 635 -3.50 11.51 -48.60
N ASP A 636 -4.13 11.46 -49.78
CA ASP A 636 -3.69 12.31 -50.88
C ASP A 636 -4.77 12.60 -51.93
N SER A 637 -4.56 13.70 -52.66
CA SER A 637 -5.34 14.25 -53.79
C SER A 637 -6.65 15.02 -53.50
N SER A 638 -6.58 16.32 -53.77
CA SER A 638 -7.68 17.27 -53.88
C SER A 638 -8.15 17.44 -55.34
N ASN A 639 -9.47 17.52 -55.61
CA ASN A 639 -10.04 18.57 -56.49
C ASN A 639 -11.58 18.56 -56.69
N SER A 640 -12.12 19.79 -56.83
CA SER A 640 -13.30 20.22 -57.63
C SER A 640 -14.77 20.06 -57.17
N SER A 641 -15.44 21.23 -57.17
CA SER A 641 -16.82 21.58 -57.62
C SER A 641 -18.13 21.25 -56.85
N ILE A 642 -18.71 22.32 -56.27
CA ILE A 642 -20.08 22.89 -56.48
C ILE A 642 -21.36 22.08 -56.13
N GLY A 643 -22.19 22.64 -55.21
CA GLY A 643 -23.59 23.01 -55.53
C GLY A 643 -24.80 22.59 -54.66
N LYS A 644 -25.36 23.53 -53.86
CA LYS A 644 -26.80 23.73 -53.44
C LYS A 644 -27.48 22.55 -52.64
N GLN A 645 -28.61 22.65 -51.90
CA GLN A 645 -29.62 23.67 -51.57
C GLN A 645 -30.36 23.31 -50.23
N TYR A 646 -30.90 24.27 -49.46
CA TYR A 646 -31.91 24.10 -48.36
C TYR A 646 -33.29 24.63 -48.87
N PRO A 647 -34.53 24.30 -48.37
CA PRO A 647 -35.00 24.50 -46.96
C PRO A 647 -36.31 23.77 -46.44
N LEU A 648 -36.75 24.13 -45.20
CA LEU A 648 -38.15 24.26 -44.66
C LEU A 648 -39.01 23.04 -44.18
N SER A 649 -40.11 23.35 -43.47
CA SER A 649 -40.74 22.60 -42.33
C SER A 649 -42.29 22.51 -42.35
N ILE A 650 -42.91 21.77 -41.38
CA ILE A 650 -44.22 21.98 -40.66
C ILE A 650 -45.15 20.72 -40.47
N ASN A 651 -45.41 20.35 -39.20
CA ASN A 651 -46.61 19.76 -38.52
C ASN A 651 -47.36 18.51 -39.10
N ASN A 652 -48.02 17.60 -38.34
CA ASN A 652 -48.23 17.38 -36.89
C ASN A 652 -48.71 15.92 -36.57
N VAL A 653 -48.71 15.51 -35.29
CA VAL A 653 -49.42 14.35 -34.64
C VAL A 653 -48.64 13.04 -34.33
N SER A 654 -48.25 12.93 -33.05
CA SER A 654 -48.23 11.77 -32.11
C SER A 654 -47.22 10.60 -32.17
N ASN A 655 -46.51 10.45 -31.05
CA ASN A 655 -45.74 9.29 -30.53
C ASN A 655 -44.55 8.82 -31.40
N THR A 656 -43.34 8.56 -30.89
CA THR A 656 -42.88 8.20 -29.53
C THR A 656 -41.37 8.51 -29.39
N THR A 657 -40.85 8.60 -28.16
CA THR A 657 -39.40 8.49 -27.78
C THR A 657 -38.37 9.44 -28.41
N LEU A 658 -37.60 10.13 -27.56
CA LEU A 658 -36.54 11.06 -27.94
C LEU A 658 -35.30 10.36 -28.53
N GLU A 659 -35.10 10.45 -29.84
CA GLU A 659 -33.77 10.31 -30.48
C GLU A 659 -33.53 11.48 -31.45
N GLY A 660 -32.68 12.42 -31.04
CA GLY A 660 -31.99 13.37 -31.92
C GLY A 660 -30.51 13.35 -31.55
N SER A 661 -29.59 12.75 -32.30
CA SER A 661 -29.21 12.96 -33.71
C SER A 661 -28.35 14.22 -33.92
N PHE A 662 -27.04 14.02 -34.11
CA PHE A 662 -26.30 14.71 -35.17
C PHE A 662 -25.34 13.72 -35.83
N SER A 663 -25.45 13.59 -37.15
CA SER A 663 -24.73 12.57 -37.92
C SER A 663 -23.36 13.06 -38.38
N THR A 664 -22.34 12.21 -38.23
CA THR A 664 -21.15 12.30 -39.08
C THR A 664 -21.52 11.96 -40.53
N ARG A 665 -20.87 12.63 -41.48
CA ARG A 665 -21.14 12.57 -42.92
C ARG A 665 -21.16 11.12 -43.45
N ARG A 666 -22.22 10.72 -44.17
CA ARG A 666 -22.32 9.40 -44.82
C ARG A 666 -21.16 9.18 -45.80
N THR A 667 -20.66 7.96 -45.85
CA THR A 667 -20.24 7.31 -47.10
C THR A 667 -21.28 6.24 -47.46
N TYR A 668 -21.50 6.04 -48.75
CA TYR A 668 -22.55 5.16 -49.28
C TYR A 668 -22.18 3.67 -49.07
N ALA A 669 -23.20 2.83 -48.89
CA ALA A 669 -23.02 1.38 -48.91
C ALA A 669 -22.98 0.87 -50.36
N ASP A 670 -22.10 -0.10 -50.61
CA ASP A 670 -22.28 -1.07 -51.69
C ASP A 670 -23.00 -2.31 -51.09
N PRO A 671 -24.26 -2.58 -51.46
CA PRO A 671 -25.09 -3.57 -50.78
C PRO A 671 -24.98 -4.95 -51.45
N ASN A 672 -23.78 -5.56 -51.49
CA ASN A 672 -23.61 -6.98 -51.88
C ASN A 672 -22.25 -7.63 -51.51
N SER A 673 -21.68 -7.32 -50.33
CA SER A 673 -20.63 -8.19 -49.76
C SER A 673 -20.85 -8.46 -48.28
N GLU A 674 -21.17 -9.72 -47.95
CA GLU A 674 -21.08 -10.21 -46.59
C GLU A 674 -19.61 -10.34 -46.17
N ASN A 675 -19.34 -10.15 -44.88
CA ASN A 675 -18.12 -10.56 -44.18
C ASN A 675 -16.79 -10.03 -44.74
N HIS A 676 -16.33 -8.87 -44.24
CA HIS A 676 -15.02 -8.75 -43.56
C HIS A 676 -14.80 -7.32 -43.02
N PHE A 677 -14.95 -7.11 -41.70
CA PHE A 677 -14.38 -5.94 -41.02
C PHE A 677 -13.08 -6.34 -40.31
N SER A 678 -11.99 -5.63 -40.59
CA SER A 678 -10.65 -5.95 -40.11
C SER A 678 -10.46 -5.58 -38.63
N TRP A 679 -10.44 -6.60 -37.75
CA TRP A 679 -10.12 -6.47 -36.33
C TRP A 679 -8.80 -7.16 -35.92
N ARG A 680 -7.98 -7.60 -36.90
CA ARG A 680 -6.80 -8.46 -36.64
C ARG A 680 -5.51 -7.70 -36.28
N SER A 681 -5.47 -6.37 -36.38
CA SER A 681 -4.22 -5.58 -36.27
C SER A 681 -3.66 -5.46 -34.84
N ILE A 682 -4.49 -5.47 -33.80
CA ILE A 682 -4.02 -5.36 -32.40
C ILE A 682 -3.40 -6.70 -31.93
N SER A 683 -4.04 -7.83 -32.25
CA SER A 683 -3.55 -9.18 -31.90
C SER A 683 -2.23 -9.54 -32.59
N ALA A 684 -1.99 -9.04 -33.81
CA ALA A 684 -0.72 -9.22 -34.50
C ALA A 684 0.43 -8.43 -33.83
N LEU A 685 0.13 -7.23 -33.29
CA LEU A 685 1.07 -6.45 -32.48
C LEU A 685 1.41 -7.14 -31.15
N GLU A 686 0.43 -7.71 -30.45
CA GLU A 686 0.67 -8.53 -29.25
C GLU A 686 1.56 -9.75 -29.56
N THR A 687 1.31 -10.45 -30.68
CA THR A 687 2.12 -11.61 -31.13
C THR A 687 3.57 -11.23 -31.48
N LEU A 688 3.77 -10.05 -32.07
CA LEU A 688 5.10 -9.52 -32.43
C LEU A 688 5.90 -9.14 -31.18
N LEU A 689 5.24 -8.59 -30.17
CA LEU A 689 5.83 -8.32 -28.85
C LEU A 689 6.16 -9.61 -28.09
N TRP A 690 5.32 -10.64 -28.18
CA TRP A 690 5.57 -11.95 -27.56
C TRP A 690 6.76 -12.70 -28.17
N THR A 691 6.91 -12.65 -29.50
CA THR A 691 8.08 -13.25 -30.18
C THR A 691 9.38 -12.53 -29.82
N LEU A 692 9.37 -11.20 -29.70
CA LEU A 692 10.53 -10.44 -29.22
C LEU A 692 10.88 -10.70 -27.74
N ALA A 693 9.89 -10.97 -26.88
CA ALA A 693 10.13 -11.33 -25.48
C ALA A 693 10.63 -12.77 -25.29
N SER A 694 10.13 -13.72 -26.08
CA SER A 694 10.43 -15.16 -25.93
C SER A 694 11.79 -15.59 -26.50
N ALA A 695 12.44 -14.76 -27.32
CA ALA A 695 13.81 -14.99 -27.83
C ALA A 695 14.92 -15.03 -26.75
N SER A 696 14.60 -14.76 -25.49
CA SER A 696 15.56 -14.71 -24.37
C SER A 696 15.66 -16.00 -23.54
N SER A 697 14.88 -17.07 -23.84
CA SER A 697 14.76 -18.25 -22.97
C SER A 697 15.03 -19.58 -23.68
N LYS A 698 16.30 -19.81 -24.06
CA LYS A 698 16.83 -21.14 -24.41
C LYS A 698 18.25 -21.36 -23.89
N SER A 699 18.40 -21.40 -22.57
CA SER A 699 19.50 -22.12 -21.92
C SER A 699 18.97 -22.85 -20.68
N HIS A 700 18.97 -24.19 -20.77
CA HIS A 700 18.57 -25.16 -19.73
C HIS A 700 17.13 -25.07 -19.18
N ILE A 701 16.25 -25.94 -19.71
CA ILE A 701 15.76 -27.15 -19.00
C ILE A 701 14.98 -28.06 -19.99
N THR A 702 14.88 -29.34 -19.65
CA THR A 702 14.52 -30.47 -20.52
C THR A 702 13.02 -30.62 -20.86
N THR A 703 12.77 -30.96 -22.13
CA THR A 703 11.67 -31.81 -22.64
C THR A 703 10.31 -31.78 -21.92
N GLY A 704 9.40 -30.94 -22.40
CA GLY A 704 7.96 -31.02 -22.16
C GLY A 704 7.19 -30.17 -23.21
N PRO A 705 6.02 -30.57 -23.70
CA PRO A 705 5.36 -29.86 -24.80
C PRO A 705 4.71 -28.56 -24.32
N LEU A 706 5.14 -27.43 -24.87
CA LEU A 706 4.46 -26.14 -24.74
C LEU A 706 3.05 -26.23 -25.35
N ARG A 707 2.02 -26.29 -24.50
CA ARG A 707 0.63 -25.99 -24.85
C ARG A 707 0.20 -24.70 -24.17
N SER A 708 0.17 -23.61 -24.93
CA SER A 708 -0.53 -22.38 -24.62
C SER A 708 -1.32 -21.92 -25.87
N PRO A 709 -2.44 -21.19 -25.72
CA PRO A 709 -3.41 -21.03 -26.81
C PRO A 709 -2.99 -19.93 -27.80
N LEU A 710 -2.59 -20.34 -29.00
CA LEU A 710 -2.43 -19.48 -30.17
C LEU A 710 -3.80 -19.19 -30.82
N LEU A 711 -4.09 -17.92 -31.12
CA LEU A 711 -5.25 -17.49 -31.92
C LEU A 711 -4.81 -17.07 -33.34
N PRO A 712 -5.71 -17.06 -34.35
CA PRO A 712 -5.32 -17.37 -35.72
C PRO A 712 -4.87 -16.17 -36.58
N CYS A 713 -3.71 -16.33 -37.22
CA CYS A 713 -3.49 -15.84 -38.59
C CYS A 713 -4.26 -16.74 -39.57
N SER A 714 -5.05 -16.10 -40.44
CA SER A 714 -6.14 -16.66 -41.28
C SER A 714 -7.08 -17.62 -40.54
#